data_AF-A0A8S3Q4Z8-F1
#
_entry.id   AF-A0A8S3Q4Z8-F1
#
_cell.length_a   1.000
_cell.length_b   1.000
_cell.length_c   1.000
_cell.angle_alpha   90.00
_cell.angle_beta   90.00
_cell.angle_gamma   90.00
#
_symmetry.space_group_name_H-M   'P 1'
#
loop_
_entity.id
_entity.type
_entity.pdbx_description
1 polymer ?
#
loop_
_entity_poly.entity_id
_entity_poly.type
_entity_poly.pdbx_seq_one_letter_code
_entity_poly.pdbx_strand_id
1 'polypeptide(L)'
;MKRVLHNVCALLIGCIILETVASQTLNEKLALLLNRDDLLCPEECLFTHQHHYFRDDMECCMCLAQPFWMLNTSNVGQISVSFLQDNTPFVTVNNGTYVEFYNVTLQYGNLSTIPKELCNINGLVYIDFSYNHISVIDAMTCIKSLDTFIFRGNRVRYLKNNVFSGMRYLRVVDLSYNELRNIEPGLFLHVDGSLSFFDVSNNFLENLDISNIIWEKQDYFCVSNFSFNVLRNMTNVMSWRCDIHADLGHGGYTDFTYNNFTYFVDIAEMGFYDITLLGKLYFYSFDFRFNRWMCDCRFFPLLNKSNIANQILGSAHHGLKCHLPPEYKDRFVSEFIKEQDLLICNISFADKCPPNCRCFYQPSRNRTVVTCRSSLISHKLPLVLPDYVNLVIDFSSNRISNLQVEFQRLLSEERTFLIRTKEISFASNIIKDIPDIVFVALNNATKINFMNNLITRIPKSLKTHRPCDVLFGTVNISCGCSDIWLQNWLPSSGHCFNNTRVMCHTSAGLISILDIDKYLIGCSDADSITMWVQICLGICLCCTIVSALIINQFRLEMYILLREYLFTFRQMSNSPPIAYDVYISCNEQDPNLRKWITYTLLSYFKDKRLSVFLPYRDCQPGTPREDEIRETMAKSRNMVIILSEVCDDISKPWLSLELRYAWLNYRNDWRRNIVIINYDLLETKDLSDKYIKAFFRLGKCIDFSNYTKDINPKVISLIRH
;
A
#
# COMPACT_ATOMS: atom_id res chain seq x y z
N MET A 1 -0.15 39.60 -37.41
CA MET A 1 -0.51 40.78 -36.59
C MET A 1 -1.36 40.49 -35.34
N LYS A 2 -2.31 39.54 -35.32
CA LYS A 2 -3.03 39.15 -34.07
C LYS A 2 -2.23 38.31 -33.04
N ARG A 3 -1.06 37.76 -33.42
CA ARG A 3 -0.16 37.00 -32.52
C ARG A 3 0.98 37.81 -31.90
N VAL A 4 1.21 39.03 -32.37
CA VAL A 4 2.25 39.93 -31.80
C VAL A 4 1.63 40.84 -30.74
N LEU A 5 0.36 41.24 -30.90
CA LEU A 5 -0.36 42.03 -29.88
C LEU A 5 -0.67 41.26 -28.59
N HIS A 6 -0.87 39.94 -28.66
CA HIS A 6 -1.15 39.11 -27.47
C HIS A 6 0.10 38.91 -26.61
N ASN A 7 1.29 38.80 -27.24
CA ASN A 7 2.55 38.69 -26.51
C ASN A 7 3.01 40.03 -25.92
N VAL A 8 2.65 41.16 -26.54
CA VAL A 8 2.94 42.50 -25.99
C VAL A 8 2.00 42.87 -24.84
N CYS A 9 0.73 42.41 -24.85
CA CYS A 9 -0.15 42.54 -23.67
C CYS A 9 0.25 41.62 -22.52
N ALA A 10 0.78 40.42 -22.78
CA ALA A 10 1.28 39.52 -21.72
C ALA A 10 2.55 40.05 -21.04
N LEU A 11 3.42 40.77 -21.78
CA LEU A 11 4.61 41.43 -21.23
C LEU A 11 4.29 42.70 -20.43
N LEU A 12 3.22 43.43 -20.75
CA LEU A 12 2.81 44.63 -20.01
C LEU A 12 1.94 44.33 -18.77
N ILE A 13 1.15 43.26 -18.79
CA ILE A 13 0.36 42.82 -17.61
C ILE A 13 1.23 41.98 -16.65
N GLY A 14 2.24 41.28 -17.17
CA GLY A 14 3.23 40.56 -16.37
C GLY A 14 4.18 41.46 -15.57
N CYS A 15 4.42 42.70 -15.98
CA CYS A 15 5.27 43.63 -15.22
C CYS A 15 4.54 44.41 -14.12
N ILE A 16 3.20 44.45 -14.09
CA ILE A 16 2.45 45.19 -13.05
C ILE A 16 2.03 44.29 -11.88
N ILE A 17 2.08 42.97 -12.04
CA ILE A 17 1.79 41.99 -10.97
C ILE A 17 3.09 41.42 -10.34
N LEU A 18 4.26 41.68 -10.94
CA LEU A 18 5.57 41.25 -10.40
C LEU A 18 6.34 42.33 -9.62
N GLU A 19 5.77 43.52 -9.43
CA GLU A 19 6.32 44.56 -8.52
C GLU A 19 5.40 44.87 -7.33
N THR A 20 4.38 44.03 -7.06
CA THR A 20 3.52 44.15 -5.87
C THR A 20 3.37 42.84 -5.07
N VAL A 21 4.32 41.90 -5.21
CA VAL A 21 4.66 41.04 -4.06
C VAL A 21 5.81 41.75 -3.37
N ALA A 22 5.43 42.73 -2.53
CA ALA A 22 6.34 43.28 -1.55
C ALA A 22 7.03 42.09 -0.85
N SER A 23 8.35 42.19 -0.71
CA SER A 23 9.12 41.36 0.21
C SER A 23 8.42 41.38 1.58
N GLN A 24 7.54 40.42 1.85
CA GLN A 24 6.98 40.26 3.18
C GLN A 24 8.16 40.08 4.13
N THR A 25 8.26 40.96 5.12
CA THR A 25 9.26 40.82 6.17
C THR A 25 9.10 39.45 6.83
N LEU A 26 10.17 38.88 7.38
CA LEU A 26 10.10 37.57 8.06
C LEU A 26 9.01 37.56 9.16
N ASN A 27 8.77 38.71 9.78
CA ASN A 27 7.68 38.96 10.72
C ASN A 27 6.28 38.88 10.09
N GLU A 28 6.06 39.43 8.89
CA GLU A 28 4.77 39.31 8.18
C GLU A 28 4.46 37.86 7.81
N LYS A 29 5.48 37.08 7.44
CA LYS A 29 5.32 35.64 7.19
C LYS A 29 5.03 34.86 8.47
N LEU A 30 5.73 35.19 9.57
CA LEU A 30 5.51 34.60 10.89
C LEU A 30 4.07 34.85 11.37
N ALA A 31 3.59 36.08 11.24
CA ALA A 31 2.24 36.47 11.62
C ALA A 31 1.17 35.71 10.86
N LEU A 32 1.35 35.52 9.55
CA LEU A 32 0.46 34.73 8.70
C LEU A 32 0.49 33.23 9.04
N LEU A 33 1.66 32.68 9.34
CA LEU A 33 1.84 31.24 9.59
C LEU A 33 1.35 30.81 10.97
N LEU A 34 1.62 31.59 12.02
CA LEU A 34 1.19 31.28 13.37
C LEU A 34 -0.17 31.91 13.73
N ASN A 35 -0.75 32.70 12.82
CA ASN A 35 -1.95 33.51 13.06
C ASN A 35 -1.81 34.40 14.32
N ARG A 36 -0.62 35.03 14.48
CA ARG A 36 -0.16 35.76 15.67
C ARG A 36 0.65 37.00 15.28
N ASP A 37 0.06 38.18 15.46
CA ASP A 37 0.71 39.46 15.12
C ASP A 37 1.58 40.02 16.25
N ASP A 38 1.55 39.40 17.44
CA ASP A 38 2.27 39.83 18.63
C ASP A 38 3.66 39.21 18.77
N LEU A 39 4.07 38.34 17.84
CA LEU A 39 5.37 37.69 17.81
C LEU A 39 6.32 38.38 16.84
N LEU A 40 7.55 38.61 17.30
CA LEU A 40 8.62 39.22 16.52
C LEU A 40 9.81 38.27 16.43
N CYS A 41 10.30 38.12 15.21
CA CYS A 41 11.48 37.36 14.87
C CYS A 41 12.74 38.02 15.46
N PRO A 42 13.62 37.27 16.13
CA PRO A 42 14.91 37.80 16.56
C PRO A 42 15.80 38.13 15.36
N GLU A 43 16.59 39.19 15.47
CA GLU A 43 17.54 39.56 14.41
C GLU A 43 18.58 38.47 14.14
N GLU A 44 18.89 37.65 15.14
CA GLU A 44 19.80 36.51 15.01
C GLU A 44 19.33 35.50 13.94
N CYS A 45 18.01 35.39 13.72
CA CYS A 45 17.43 34.52 12.70
C CYS A 45 17.39 35.15 11.29
N LEU A 46 17.76 36.44 11.15
CA LEU A 46 17.78 37.13 9.85
C LEU A 46 19.10 36.96 9.09
N PHE A 47 20.13 36.35 9.69
CA PHE A 47 21.50 36.28 9.15
C PHE A 47 22.09 34.85 9.08
N THR A 48 21.26 33.83 8.95
CA THR A 48 21.63 32.44 9.31
C THR A 48 22.20 31.58 8.18
N HIS A 49 23.50 31.74 7.93
CA HIS A 49 24.37 30.61 7.53
C HIS A 49 25.19 30.04 8.71
N GLN A 50 24.83 30.35 9.97
CA GLN A 50 25.66 30.05 11.15
C GLN A 50 25.02 29.22 12.28
N HIS A 51 23.76 28.79 12.19
CA HIS A 51 23.15 27.93 13.22
C HIS A 51 23.05 26.47 12.74
N HIS A 52 23.80 25.57 13.37
CA HIS A 52 23.77 24.12 13.09
C HIS A 52 22.48 23.42 13.56
N TYR A 53 21.60 24.11 14.28
CA TYR A 53 20.39 23.55 14.90
C TYR A 53 19.10 23.76 14.09
N PHE A 54 19.04 24.81 13.25
CA PHE A 54 17.85 25.15 12.44
C PHE A 54 18.18 24.97 10.95
N ARG A 55 17.24 24.44 10.17
CA ARG A 55 17.43 24.13 8.74
C ARG A 55 17.27 25.37 7.88
N ASP A 56 16.46 26.34 8.31
CA ASP A 56 16.26 27.63 7.63
C ASP A 56 15.92 28.77 8.61
N ASP A 57 15.93 29.99 8.07
CA ASP A 57 15.66 31.24 8.79
C ASP A 57 14.23 31.27 9.38
N MET A 58 13.26 30.62 8.73
CA MET A 58 11.88 30.58 9.20
C MET A 58 11.73 29.63 10.40
N GLU A 59 12.40 28.48 10.38
CA GLU A 59 12.46 27.53 11.49
C GLU A 59 13.08 28.18 12.74
N CYS A 60 14.19 28.92 12.55
CA CYS A 60 14.81 29.74 13.59
C CYS A 60 13.81 30.78 14.13
N CYS A 61 13.17 31.51 13.22
CA CYS A 61 12.24 32.58 13.54
C CYS A 61 11.05 32.08 14.37
N MET A 62 10.41 31.01 13.93
CA MET A 62 9.24 30.43 14.60
C MET A 62 9.62 29.89 15.99
N CYS A 63 10.84 29.37 16.17
CA CYS A 63 11.28 28.85 17.47
C CYS A 63 11.75 29.91 18.46
N LEU A 64 12.41 30.96 17.97
CA LEU A 64 13.01 31.96 18.83
C LEU A 64 12.18 33.24 18.90
N ALA A 65 11.04 33.32 18.19
CA ALA A 65 10.14 34.47 18.23
C ALA A 65 9.78 34.90 19.65
N GLN A 66 9.87 36.20 19.89
CA GLN A 66 9.56 36.81 21.18
C GLN A 66 8.27 37.61 21.09
N PRO A 67 7.39 37.53 22.10
CA PRO A 67 6.15 38.28 22.13
C PRO A 67 6.43 39.73 22.51
N PHE A 68 5.60 40.67 22.05
CA PHE A 68 5.78 42.10 22.28
C PHE A 68 5.98 42.47 23.76
N TRP A 69 5.27 41.79 24.67
CA TRP A 69 5.36 42.04 26.10
C TRP A 69 6.74 41.72 26.69
N MET A 70 7.53 40.81 26.08
CA MET A 70 8.93 40.56 26.48
C MET A 70 9.87 41.66 25.98
N LEU A 71 9.57 42.26 24.83
CA LEU A 71 10.41 43.27 24.20
C LEU A 71 10.18 44.67 24.79
N ASN A 72 8.95 44.96 25.22
CA ASN A 72 8.58 46.22 25.86
C ASN A 72 8.09 46.01 27.31
N THR A 73 9.04 45.94 28.23
CA THR A 73 8.78 45.70 29.66
C THR A 73 8.08 46.87 30.37
N SER A 74 8.03 48.05 29.75
CA SER A 74 7.41 49.25 30.37
C SER A 74 5.89 49.16 30.52
N ASN A 75 5.23 48.30 29.73
CA ASN A 75 3.78 48.05 29.77
C ASN A 75 3.40 46.80 30.60
N VAL A 76 4.36 46.19 31.30
CA VAL A 76 4.16 44.95 32.07
C VAL A 76 4.09 45.25 33.57
N GLY A 77 2.94 44.98 34.18
CA GLY A 77 2.73 45.10 35.62
C GLY A 77 3.07 43.81 36.35
N GLN A 78 3.62 43.95 37.55
CA GLN A 78 3.94 42.81 38.40
C GLN A 78 2.81 42.53 39.39
N ILE A 79 2.42 41.26 39.44
CA ILE A 79 1.50 40.71 40.42
C ILE A 79 2.33 40.11 41.56
N SER A 80 1.98 40.47 42.80
CA SER A 80 2.59 39.86 43.99
C SER A 80 1.62 38.87 44.61
N VAL A 81 2.15 37.70 44.99
CA VAL A 81 1.41 36.70 45.78
C VAL A 81 1.90 36.78 47.22
N SER A 82 0.96 36.98 48.13
CA SER A 82 1.21 37.06 49.57
C SER A 82 0.38 36.00 50.29
N PHE A 83 0.69 35.73 51.55
CA PHE A 83 0.02 34.70 52.34
C PHE A 83 -0.68 35.32 53.54
N LEU A 84 -1.91 34.88 53.80
CA LEU A 84 -2.61 35.14 55.06
C LEU A 84 -2.01 34.29 56.19
N GLN A 85 -2.40 34.57 57.45
CA GLN A 85 -1.89 33.84 58.62
C GLN A 85 -2.19 32.33 58.59
N ASP A 86 -3.21 31.92 57.85
CA ASP A 86 -3.61 30.53 57.63
C ASP A 86 -2.90 29.87 56.41
N ASN A 87 -1.88 30.52 55.84
CA ASN A 87 -1.21 30.16 54.59
C ASN A 87 -2.10 30.19 53.34
N THR A 88 -3.27 30.80 53.39
CA THR A 88 -4.08 31.02 52.19
C THR A 88 -3.37 32.07 51.31
N PRO A 89 -3.04 31.75 50.05
CA PRO A 89 -2.42 32.72 49.16
C PRO A 89 -3.47 33.73 48.69
N PHE A 90 -3.08 35.00 48.61
CA PHE A 90 -3.87 36.06 48.01
C PHE A 90 -3.02 36.90 47.07
N VAL A 91 -3.68 37.55 46.12
CA VAL A 91 -3.03 38.25 45.02
C VAL A 91 -3.21 39.75 45.17
N THR A 92 -2.11 40.51 45.03
CA THR A 92 -2.13 41.97 44.96
C THR A 92 -1.54 42.45 43.65
N VAL A 93 -2.23 43.40 43.00
CA VAL A 93 -1.81 43.95 41.70
C VAL A 93 -1.22 45.34 41.91
N ASN A 94 -0.01 45.56 41.42
CA ASN A 94 0.61 46.88 41.42
C ASN A 94 0.13 47.65 40.18
N ASN A 95 -0.90 48.48 40.35
CA ASN A 95 -1.49 49.26 39.26
C ASN A 95 -0.58 50.44 38.86
N GLY A 96 0.19 50.27 37.79
CA GLY A 96 0.81 51.38 37.07
C GLY A 96 -0.21 52.09 36.17
N THR A 97 0.05 53.35 35.81
CA THR A 97 -0.88 54.18 35.01
C THR A 97 -1.02 53.75 33.54
N TYR A 98 -0.19 52.82 33.05
CA TYR A 98 -0.22 52.28 31.68
C TYR A 98 0.25 50.81 31.64
N VAL A 99 -0.52 49.91 32.22
CA VAL A 99 -0.22 48.46 32.22
C VAL A 99 -1.20 47.71 31.32
N GLU A 100 -0.68 47.06 30.28
CA GLU A 100 -1.45 46.22 29.34
C GLU A 100 -1.30 44.73 29.64
N PHE A 101 -0.14 44.33 30.16
CA PHE A 101 0.20 42.94 30.44
C PHE A 101 0.59 42.75 31.90
N TYR A 102 0.36 41.55 32.43
CA TYR A 102 0.76 41.20 33.78
C TYR A 102 1.60 39.93 33.83
N ASN A 103 2.58 39.93 34.73
CA ASN A 103 3.33 38.74 35.10
C ASN A 103 3.16 38.44 36.59
N VAL A 104 3.24 37.18 36.97
CA VAL A 104 3.25 36.74 38.36
C VAL A 104 4.38 35.73 38.56
N THR A 105 5.20 35.98 39.58
CA THR A 105 6.32 35.11 39.92
C THR A 105 6.36 34.86 41.42
N LEU A 106 6.47 33.59 41.81
CA LEU A 106 6.70 33.17 43.19
C LEU A 106 7.47 31.84 43.15
N GLN A 107 8.80 31.90 43.18
CA GLN A 107 9.65 30.71 43.18
C GLN A 107 10.07 30.32 44.60
N TYR A 108 10.33 29.03 44.85
CA TYR A 108 10.81 28.52 46.15
C TYR A 108 9.91 28.92 47.34
N GLY A 109 8.61 29.09 47.07
CA GLY A 109 7.62 29.46 48.07
C GLY A 109 6.93 28.24 48.69
N ASN A 110 5.85 28.50 49.42
CA ASN A 110 5.02 27.47 50.06
C ASN A 110 3.64 27.34 49.39
N LEU A 111 3.54 27.70 48.10
CA LEU A 111 2.27 27.72 47.39
C LEU A 111 1.78 26.29 47.12
N SER A 112 0.61 25.90 47.67
CA SER A 112 0.03 24.57 47.48
C SER A 112 -1.06 24.50 46.42
N THR A 113 -1.66 25.64 46.08
CA THR A 113 -2.77 25.77 45.12
C THR A 113 -2.63 27.07 44.34
N ILE A 114 -3.08 27.07 43.10
CA ILE A 114 -3.08 28.28 42.27
C ILE A 114 -4.14 29.27 42.80
N PRO A 115 -3.80 30.54 43.08
CA PRO A 115 -4.78 31.53 43.53
C PRO A 115 -5.84 31.79 42.46
N LYS A 116 -7.12 31.65 42.82
CA LYS A 116 -8.24 31.79 41.87
C LYS A 116 -8.43 33.23 41.42
N GLU A 117 -7.96 34.19 42.20
CA GLU A 117 -7.98 35.62 41.93
C GLU A 117 -7.23 35.98 40.64
N LEU A 118 -6.28 35.13 40.20
CA LEU A 118 -5.60 35.30 38.92
C LEU A 118 -6.58 35.30 37.73
N CYS A 119 -7.73 34.63 37.84
CA CYS A 119 -8.78 34.69 36.83
C CYS A 119 -9.37 36.09 36.61
N ASN A 120 -9.24 36.99 37.59
CA ASN A 120 -9.79 38.34 37.51
C ASN A 120 -8.83 39.32 36.83
N ILE A 121 -7.62 38.88 36.49
CA ILE A 121 -6.57 39.73 35.94
C ILE A 121 -6.53 39.55 34.42
N ASN A 122 -7.13 40.52 33.71
CA ASN A 122 -7.05 40.59 32.26
C ASN A 122 -5.61 40.92 31.84
N GLY A 123 -5.10 40.25 30.80
CA GLY A 123 -3.74 40.49 30.29
C GLY A 123 -2.64 39.76 31.06
N LEU A 124 -2.95 38.78 31.90
CA LEU A 124 -1.94 37.90 32.50
C LEU A 124 -1.29 37.02 31.41
N VAL A 125 0.00 37.26 31.15
CA VAL A 125 0.77 36.61 30.07
C VAL A 125 1.83 35.64 30.58
N TYR A 126 2.29 35.79 31.82
CA TYR A 126 3.39 35.00 32.37
C TYR A 126 3.11 34.56 33.80
N ILE A 127 3.20 33.25 34.06
CA ILE A 127 3.11 32.66 35.39
C ILE A 127 4.35 31.79 35.64
N ASP A 128 5.06 32.08 36.73
CA ASP A 128 6.12 31.21 37.24
C ASP A 128 5.93 30.91 38.73
N PHE A 129 5.54 29.67 39.02
CA PHE A 129 5.40 29.11 40.36
C PHE A 129 6.35 27.93 40.59
N SER A 130 7.56 28.02 40.04
CA SER A 130 8.57 26.95 40.18
C SER A 130 8.96 26.68 41.63
N TYR A 131 9.24 25.41 41.93
CA TYR A 131 9.72 24.94 43.23
C TYR A 131 8.80 25.30 44.40
N ASN A 132 7.48 25.15 44.21
CA ASN A 132 6.48 25.25 45.28
C ASN A 132 5.96 23.85 45.66
N HIS A 133 4.73 23.76 46.19
CA HIS A 133 4.11 22.52 46.65
C HIS A 133 2.77 22.24 45.95
N ILE A 134 2.61 22.73 44.73
CA ILE A 134 1.37 22.60 43.97
C ILE A 134 1.20 21.15 43.54
N SER A 135 0.08 20.53 43.93
CA SER A 135 -0.22 19.13 43.60
C SER A 135 -1.32 18.95 42.55
N VAL A 136 -2.12 20.00 42.32
CA VAL A 136 -3.24 19.99 41.38
C VAL A 136 -3.21 21.26 40.55
N ILE A 137 -3.35 21.11 39.24
CA ILE A 137 -3.56 22.21 38.30
C ILE A 137 -5.00 22.10 37.82
N ASP A 138 -5.84 23.02 38.27
CA ASP A 138 -7.23 23.13 37.81
C ASP A 138 -7.31 23.81 36.45
N ALA A 139 -8.40 23.58 35.71
CA ALA A 139 -8.64 24.25 34.44
C ALA A 139 -8.87 25.76 34.67
N MET A 140 -7.96 26.60 34.17
CA MET A 140 -8.02 28.05 34.29
C MET A 140 -8.45 28.69 32.97
N THR A 141 -9.64 28.32 32.48
CA THR A 141 -10.19 28.79 31.19
C THR A 141 -10.42 30.31 31.14
N CYS A 142 -10.31 30.98 32.28
CA CYS A 142 -10.38 32.43 32.45
C CYS A 142 -9.12 33.15 31.91
N ILE A 143 -7.93 32.54 31.96
CA ILE A 143 -6.65 33.19 31.65
C ILE A 143 -6.32 33.06 30.16
N LYS A 144 -7.06 33.80 29.32
CA LYS A 144 -7.02 33.64 27.86
C LYS A 144 -5.73 34.11 27.19
N SER A 145 -5.04 35.08 27.79
CA SER A 145 -3.83 35.72 27.24
C SER A 145 -2.53 35.05 27.67
N LEU A 146 -2.60 33.93 28.39
CA LEU A 146 -1.40 33.29 28.93
C LEU A 146 -0.49 32.84 27.79
N ASP A 147 0.78 33.24 27.87
CA ASP A 147 1.83 32.89 26.93
C ASP A 147 2.79 31.85 27.52
N THR A 148 3.17 32.04 28.79
CA THR A 148 4.18 31.22 29.48
C THR A 148 3.66 30.70 30.83
N PHE A 149 3.73 29.38 31.01
CA PHE A 149 3.27 28.64 32.18
C PHE A 149 4.40 27.77 32.75
N ILE A 150 5.03 28.21 33.85
CA ILE A 150 6.18 27.53 34.47
C ILE A 150 5.81 27.04 35.88
N PHE A 151 5.77 25.72 36.03
CA PHE A 151 5.37 25.00 37.25
C PHE A 151 6.38 23.90 37.59
N ARG A 152 7.63 24.07 37.15
CA ARG A 152 8.75 23.17 37.42
C ARG A 152 8.93 22.89 38.91
N GLY A 153 9.33 21.68 39.29
CA GLY A 153 9.72 21.40 40.68
C GLY A 153 8.56 21.39 41.69
N ASN A 154 7.34 21.08 41.24
CA ASN A 154 6.14 20.97 42.09
C ASN A 154 5.79 19.49 42.35
N ARG A 155 4.57 19.21 42.83
CA ARG A 155 4.09 17.86 43.19
C ARG A 155 2.90 17.43 42.34
N VAL A 156 2.81 17.93 41.10
CA VAL A 156 1.68 17.66 40.21
C VAL A 156 1.74 16.21 39.75
N ARG A 157 0.62 15.47 39.86
CA ARG A 157 0.56 14.03 39.53
C ARG A 157 -0.22 13.69 38.27
N TYR A 158 -1.18 14.54 37.90
CA TYR A 158 -2.11 14.30 36.80
C TYR A 158 -2.39 15.60 36.06
N LEU A 159 -2.42 15.54 34.74
CA LEU A 159 -2.87 16.64 33.88
C LEU A 159 -4.14 16.21 33.14
N LYS A 160 -5.19 17.02 33.29
CA LYS A 160 -6.43 16.86 32.53
C LYS A 160 -6.34 17.55 31.19
N ASN A 161 -7.07 17.05 30.19
CA ASN A 161 -7.01 17.57 28.83
C ASN A 161 -7.62 18.99 28.66
N ASN A 162 -8.30 19.50 29.69
CA ASN A 162 -8.92 20.82 29.68
C ASN A 162 -8.11 21.89 30.43
N VAL A 163 -6.93 21.56 30.99
CA VAL A 163 -6.13 22.48 31.82
C VAL A 163 -5.77 23.76 31.05
N PHE A 164 -5.40 23.63 29.78
CA PHE A 164 -5.01 24.75 28.91
C PHE A 164 -6.13 25.24 27.98
N SER A 165 -7.36 24.77 28.18
CA SER A 165 -8.47 25.11 27.30
C SER A 165 -8.74 26.62 27.27
N GLY A 166 -8.69 27.20 26.07
CA GLY A 166 -8.95 28.64 25.86
C GLY A 166 -7.73 29.55 26.04
N MET A 167 -6.56 29.01 26.37
CA MET A 167 -5.28 29.74 26.39
C MET A 167 -4.71 29.81 24.98
N ARG A 168 -5.28 30.67 24.13
CA ARG A 168 -4.95 30.74 22.69
C ARG A 168 -3.54 31.23 22.40
N TYR A 169 -2.91 31.91 23.36
CA TYR A 169 -1.59 32.49 23.20
C TYR A 169 -0.48 31.62 23.79
N LEU A 170 -0.81 30.46 24.35
CA LEU A 170 0.13 29.62 25.08
C LEU A 170 1.24 29.11 24.16
N ARG A 171 2.49 29.36 24.54
CA ARG A 171 3.69 28.95 23.80
C ARG A 171 4.62 28.08 24.62
N VAL A 172 4.77 28.40 25.91
CA VAL A 172 5.77 27.75 26.78
C VAL A 172 5.06 27.11 27.97
N VAL A 173 5.25 25.81 28.12
CA VAL A 173 4.76 25.02 29.25
C VAL A 173 5.91 24.23 29.85
N ASP A 174 6.32 24.55 31.08
CA ASP A 174 7.33 23.79 31.83
C ASP A 174 6.69 23.16 33.09
N LEU A 175 6.61 21.84 33.08
CA LEU A 175 6.13 20.96 34.14
C LEU A 175 7.19 19.92 34.52
N SER A 176 8.45 20.20 34.23
CA SER A 176 9.58 19.33 34.55
C SER A 176 9.75 19.18 36.08
N TYR A 177 10.38 18.09 36.51
CA TYR A 177 10.65 17.82 37.94
C TYR A 177 9.37 17.83 38.80
N ASN A 178 8.32 17.19 38.32
CA ASN A 178 7.06 17.00 39.05
C ASN A 178 6.87 15.50 39.41
N GLU A 179 5.66 15.13 39.82
CA GLU A 179 5.29 13.75 40.13
C GLU A 179 4.33 13.16 39.08
N LEU A 180 4.35 13.68 37.83
CA LEU A 180 3.36 13.34 36.81
C LEU A 180 3.41 11.86 36.46
N ARG A 181 2.27 11.18 36.54
CA ARG A 181 2.12 9.77 36.15
C ARG A 181 1.29 9.58 34.89
N ASN A 182 0.40 10.53 34.61
CA ASN A 182 -0.48 10.47 33.46
C ASN A 182 -0.82 11.88 32.94
N ILE A 183 -0.96 11.97 31.63
CA ILE A 183 -1.46 13.13 30.90
C ILE A 183 -2.64 12.63 30.08
N GLU A 184 -3.83 13.21 30.29
CA GLU A 184 -4.99 12.83 29.50
C GLU A 184 -4.75 13.10 28.00
N PRO A 185 -5.27 12.23 27.11
CA PRO A 185 -5.16 12.45 25.67
C PRO A 185 -5.77 13.78 25.22
N GLY A 186 -5.09 14.43 24.28
CA GLY A 186 -5.56 15.67 23.66
C GLY A 186 -5.38 16.93 24.51
N LEU A 187 -4.32 17.00 25.30
CA LEU A 187 -4.01 18.11 26.21
C LEU A 187 -4.05 19.50 25.53
N PHE A 188 -3.64 19.56 24.27
CA PHE A 188 -3.54 20.80 23.49
C PHE A 188 -4.61 20.92 22.39
N LEU A 189 -5.64 20.07 22.37
CA LEU A 189 -6.71 20.12 21.36
C LEU A 189 -7.47 21.46 21.30
N HIS A 190 -7.45 22.20 22.41
CA HIS A 190 -8.14 23.48 22.60
C HIS A 190 -7.18 24.67 22.75
N VAL A 191 -5.91 24.48 22.33
CA VAL A 191 -4.90 25.53 22.22
C VAL A 191 -4.69 25.80 20.73
N ASP A 192 -4.62 27.07 20.34
CA ASP A 192 -4.49 27.48 18.94
C ASP A 192 -2.99 27.70 18.59
N GLY A 193 -2.51 27.05 17.53
CA GLY A 193 -1.36 27.39 16.65
C GLY A 193 0.06 27.67 17.16
N SER A 194 0.30 27.99 18.45
CA SER A 194 1.57 28.63 18.87
C SER A 194 2.44 27.87 19.88
N LEU A 195 2.16 26.61 20.19
CA LEU A 195 2.91 25.89 21.22
C LEU A 195 4.36 25.61 20.75
N SER A 196 5.34 26.30 21.33
CA SER A 196 6.75 26.17 20.94
C SER A 196 7.51 25.20 21.85
N PHE A 197 7.26 25.24 23.15
CA PHE A 197 8.03 24.51 24.16
C PHE A 197 7.12 23.80 25.16
N PHE A 198 7.31 22.49 25.30
CA PHE A 198 6.63 21.67 26.29
C PHE A 198 7.61 20.75 27.01
N ASP A 199 7.83 20.95 28.31
CA ASP A 199 8.74 20.12 29.11
C ASP A 199 7.98 19.42 30.24
N VAL A 200 8.01 18.08 30.21
CA VAL A 200 7.51 17.19 31.27
C VAL A 200 8.59 16.18 31.67
N SER A 201 9.86 16.52 31.47
CA SER A 201 10.99 15.69 31.86
C SER A 201 11.09 15.51 33.37
N ASN A 202 11.81 14.49 33.82
CA ASN A 202 12.01 14.21 35.25
C ASN A 202 10.67 14.03 35.98
N ASN A 203 9.84 13.14 35.43
CA ASN A 203 8.53 12.77 35.96
C ASN A 203 8.41 11.23 36.01
N PHE A 204 7.20 10.70 36.18
CA PHE A 204 6.92 9.27 36.30
C PHE A 204 5.89 8.80 35.26
N LEU A 205 5.88 9.38 34.06
CA LEU A 205 4.96 9.00 33.00
C LEU A 205 5.23 7.57 32.52
N GLU A 206 4.21 6.72 32.53
CA GLU A 206 4.31 5.32 32.10
C GLU A 206 3.89 5.10 30.64
N ASN A 207 2.87 5.84 30.19
CA ASN A 207 2.32 5.78 28.84
C ASN A 207 2.05 7.21 28.34
N LEU A 208 2.08 7.41 27.03
CA LEU A 208 1.79 8.69 26.40
C LEU A 208 0.93 8.49 25.15
N ASP A 209 -0.14 9.27 25.03
CA ASP A 209 -1.01 9.21 23.87
C ASP A 209 -0.46 10.00 22.69
N ILE A 210 -0.64 9.50 21.47
CA ILE A 210 -0.13 10.12 20.25
C ILE A 210 -0.65 11.55 20.04
N SER A 211 -1.87 11.84 20.53
CA SER A 211 -2.47 13.19 20.48
C SER A 211 -1.73 14.24 21.31
N ASN A 212 -0.86 13.82 22.23
CA ASN A 212 0.00 14.71 23.03
C ASN A 212 1.40 14.87 22.42
N ILE A 213 1.69 14.22 21.28
CA ILE A 213 2.98 14.24 20.58
C ILE A 213 2.84 14.87 19.19
N ILE A 214 1.81 14.45 18.44
CA ILE A 214 1.51 14.95 17.10
C ILE A 214 0.32 15.90 17.21
N TRP A 215 0.52 17.16 16.82
CA TRP A 215 -0.49 18.20 16.96
C TRP A 215 -0.93 18.71 15.58
N GLU A 216 -1.89 18.03 14.95
CA GLU A 216 -2.34 18.32 13.57
C GLU A 216 -2.89 19.73 13.33
N LYS A 217 -3.34 20.42 14.39
CA LYS A 217 -3.87 21.80 14.32
C LYS A 217 -2.84 22.86 14.70
N GLN A 218 -1.63 22.45 15.07
CA GLN A 218 -0.56 23.38 15.38
C GLN A 218 0.23 23.62 14.11
N ASP A 219 0.33 24.88 13.70
CA ASP A 219 1.10 25.25 12.52
C ASP A 219 2.60 24.93 12.72
N TYR A 220 3.06 24.89 13.99
CA TYR A 220 4.46 24.64 14.34
C TYR A 220 4.70 24.23 15.80
N PHE A 221 5.75 23.43 16.07
CA PHE A 221 6.34 23.28 17.41
C PHE A 221 7.86 23.11 17.36
N CYS A 222 8.56 23.43 18.45
CA CYS A 222 10.04 23.41 18.47
C CYS A 222 10.62 22.32 19.34
N VAL A 223 10.21 22.26 20.60
CA VAL A 223 10.79 21.34 21.58
C VAL A 223 9.69 20.74 22.43
N SER A 224 9.63 19.42 22.46
CA SER A 224 8.90 18.69 23.49
C SER A 224 9.84 17.72 24.21
N ASN A 225 9.86 17.79 25.54
CA ASN A 225 10.81 17.06 26.37
C ASN A 225 10.07 16.10 27.30
N PHE A 226 10.19 14.81 27.00
CA PHE A 226 9.65 13.69 27.78
C PHE A 226 10.76 12.84 28.40
N SER A 227 11.99 13.33 28.43
CA SER A 227 13.15 12.60 28.94
C SER A 227 13.04 12.31 30.45
N PHE A 228 13.80 11.32 30.94
CA PHE A 228 13.81 10.96 32.37
C PHE A 228 12.41 10.68 32.93
N ASN A 229 11.64 9.87 32.20
CA ASN A 229 10.36 9.32 32.63
C ASN A 229 10.46 7.78 32.68
N VAL A 230 9.33 7.09 32.78
CA VAL A 230 9.27 5.61 32.80
C VAL A 230 8.44 5.07 31.63
N LEU A 231 8.40 5.79 30.50
CA LEU A 231 7.59 5.47 29.34
C LEU A 231 7.97 4.10 28.76
N ARG A 232 6.96 3.27 28.45
CA ARG A 232 7.16 1.94 27.87
C ARG A 232 6.53 1.77 26.49
N ASN A 233 5.42 2.46 26.25
CA ASN A 233 4.67 2.40 25.02
C ASN A 233 4.07 3.77 24.69
N MET A 234 3.59 3.90 23.47
CA MET A 234 2.70 4.99 23.07
C MET A 234 1.29 4.40 22.92
N THR A 235 0.27 5.19 23.22
CA THR A 235 -1.14 4.81 23.06
C THR A 235 -1.82 5.66 22.00
N ASN A 236 -2.97 5.18 21.53
CA ASN A 236 -3.83 5.91 20.62
C ASN A 236 -5.30 5.77 21.04
N VAL A 237 -5.58 6.19 22.27
CA VAL A 237 -6.91 6.11 22.89
C VAL A 237 -7.92 6.97 22.11
N MET A 238 -7.45 8.07 21.54
CA MET A 238 -8.27 8.98 20.73
C MET A 238 -8.61 8.43 19.34
N SER A 239 -8.13 7.23 18.98
CA SER A 239 -8.32 6.62 17.66
C SER A 239 -7.88 7.54 16.52
N TRP A 240 -6.82 8.31 16.77
CA TRP A 240 -6.21 9.18 15.79
C TRP A 240 -5.71 8.37 14.59
N ARG A 241 -5.85 8.94 13.38
CA ARG A 241 -5.39 8.31 12.14
C ARG A 241 -4.73 9.35 11.27
N CYS A 242 -3.54 9.01 10.76
CA CYS A 242 -2.84 9.87 9.82
C CYS A 242 -3.63 9.98 8.52
N ASP A 243 -4.09 11.19 8.19
CA ASP A 243 -4.67 11.50 6.89
C ASP A 243 -3.55 11.63 5.85
N ILE A 244 -3.74 11.00 4.69
CA ILE A 244 -2.82 11.01 3.55
C ILE A 244 -2.70 12.37 2.88
N HIS A 245 -3.69 13.24 3.07
CA HIS A 245 -3.71 14.58 2.52
C HIS A 245 -3.39 15.67 3.54
N ALA A 246 -3.42 15.34 4.84
CA ALA A 246 -3.06 16.29 5.88
C ALA A 246 -1.58 16.69 5.78
N ASP A 247 -1.34 17.98 5.87
CA ASP A 247 -0.06 18.53 6.27
C ASP A 247 0.01 18.44 7.80
N LEU A 248 1.03 17.75 8.33
CA LEU A 248 1.22 17.61 9.78
C LEU A 248 2.02 18.78 10.38
N GLY A 249 2.20 19.85 9.59
CA GLY A 249 2.95 21.03 9.96
C GLY A 249 4.46 20.82 9.91
N HIS A 250 5.20 21.89 10.16
CA HIS A 250 6.63 21.81 10.39
C HIS A 250 6.84 21.38 11.85
N GLY A 251 7.27 20.13 12.05
CA GLY A 251 7.53 19.63 13.38
C GLY A 251 8.84 20.14 13.99
N GLY A 252 9.03 19.84 15.28
CA GLY A 252 10.24 20.15 16.05
C GLY A 252 10.92 18.91 16.63
N TYR A 253 11.77 19.13 17.63
CA TYR A 253 12.52 18.10 18.33
C TYR A 253 11.74 17.56 19.54
N THR A 254 11.64 16.24 19.62
CA THR A 254 10.96 15.52 20.70
C THR A 254 11.96 14.59 21.39
N ASP A 255 12.22 14.83 22.67
CA ASP A 255 13.17 14.05 23.47
C ASP A 255 12.46 12.96 24.29
N PHE A 256 12.76 11.69 23.98
CA PHE A 256 12.30 10.50 24.70
C PHE A 256 13.47 9.76 25.38
N THR A 257 14.60 10.42 25.60
CA THR A 257 15.78 9.80 26.21
C THR A 257 15.55 9.39 27.67
N TYR A 258 16.30 8.40 28.14
CA TYR A 258 16.22 7.92 29.54
C TYR A 258 14.80 7.50 29.96
N ASN A 259 14.13 6.75 29.09
CA ASN A 259 12.85 6.09 29.35
C ASN A 259 13.04 4.56 29.40
N ASN A 260 11.96 3.81 29.29
CA ASN A 260 11.97 2.34 29.39
C ASN A 260 11.36 1.66 28.14
N PHE A 261 11.44 2.28 26.97
CA PHE A 261 11.00 1.67 25.71
C PHE A 261 11.79 0.39 25.44
N THR A 262 11.07 -0.69 25.13
CA THR A 262 11.67 -2.00 24.84
C THR A 262 11.52 -2.39 23.37
N TYR A 263 10.42 -2.00 22.72
CA TYR A 263 10.12 -2.37 21.34
C TYR A 263 9.76 -1.14 20.54
N PHE A 264 10.24 -1.07 19.30
CA PHE A 264 9.80 -0.01 18.40
C PHE A 264 8.28 -0.08 18.29
N VAL A 265 7.64 1.10 18.29
CA VAL A 265 6.19 1.17 18.40
C VAL A 265 5.53 0.58 17.15
N ASP A 266 4.42 -0.13 17.33
CA ASP A 266 3.59 -0.54 16.22
C ASP A 266 2.93 0.70 15.61
N ILE A 267 3.37 1.05 14.41
CA ILE A 267 2.88 2.21 13.67
C ILE A 267 1.37 2.13 13.38
N ALA A 268 0.82 0.92 13.26
CA ALA A 268 -0.61 0.73 13.05
C ALA A 268 -1.38 1.10 14.32
N GLU A 269 -0.84 0.75 15.50
CA GLU A 269 -1.40 1.17 16.79
C GLU A 269 -1.30 2.69 16.97
N MET A 270 -0.25 3.32 16.45
CA MET A 270 -0.11 4.79 16.43
C MET A 270 -1.08 5.50 15.46
N GLY A 271 -1.83 4.79 14.61
CA GLY A 271 -2.75 5.39 13.64
C GLY A 271 -2.19 5.56 12.22
N PHE A 272 -1.01 5.02 11.93
CA PHE A 272 -0.44 4.97 10.58
C PHE A 272 -0.74 3.62 9.93
N TYR A 273 -1.49 3.62 8.83
CA TYR A 273 -1.81 2.37 8.14
C TYR A 273 -0.65 1.84 7.27
N ASP A 274 0.37 2.66 6.98
CA ASP A 274 1.57 2.29 6.23
C ASP A 274 2.81 3.01 6.80
N ILE A 275 3.93 2.28 6.92
CA ILE A 275 5.23 2.79 7.40
C ILE A 275 5.75 3.96 6.57
N THR A 276 5.38 4.04 5.29
CA THR A 276 5.74 5.13 4.38
C THR A 276 5.17 6.48 4.81
N LEU A 277 4.06 6.49 5.56
CA LEU A 277 3.45 7.71 6.09
C LEU A 277 4.25 8.32 7.23
N LEU A 278 5.16 7.58 7.87
CA LEU A 278 6.11 8.20 8.81
C LEU A 278 6.95 9.27 8.12
N GLY A 279 7.12 9.22 6.79
CA GLY A 279 7.75 10.28 6.02
C GLY A 279 7.02 11.62 6.10
N LYS A 280 5.73 11.66 6.50
CA LYS A 280 5.03 12.92 6.79
C LYS A 280 5.54 13.61 8.05
N LEU A 281 6.15 12.85 8.96
CA LEU A 281 6.86 13.37 10.12
C LEU A 281 8.30 13.78 9.78
N TYR A 282 8.65 13.98 8.50
CA TYR A 282 10.02 14.33 8.08
C TYR A 282 10.60 15.55 8.81
N PHE A 283 9.77 16.51 9.18
CA PHE A 283 10.18 17.69 9.93
C PHE A 283 10.29 17.44 11.44
N TYR A 284 9.63 16.39 11.96
CA TYR A 284 9.72 16.00 13.36
C TYR A 284 11.03 15.23 13.60
N SER A 285 11.74 15.58 14.66
CA SER A 285 12.92 14.83 15.11
C SER A 285 12.60 14.15 16.42
N PHE A 286 12.85 12.84 16.53
CA PHE A 286 12.61 12.07 17.75
C PHE A 286 13.91 11.48 18.28
N ASP A 287 14.22 11.71 19.55
CA ASP A 287 15.38 11.11 20.21
C ASP A 287 14.94 10.03 21.19
N PHE A 288 15.18 8.77 20.83
CA PHE A 288 14.90 7.65 21.71
C PHE A 288 16.15 6.96 22.27
N ARG A 289 17.29 7.65 22.35
CA ARG A 289 18.51 7.08 22.94
C ARG A 289 18.30 6.75 24.43
N PHE A 290 19.22 5.95 24.98
CA PHE A 290 19.20 5.58 26.41
C PHE A 290 17.90 4.90 26.88
N ASN A 291 17.29 4.11 25.99
CA ASN A 291 16.17 3.22 26.27
C ASN A 291 16.62 1.75 26.28
N ARG A 292 15.73 0.81 26.64
CA ARG A 292 16.04 -0.63 26.79
C ARG A 292 15.65 -1.45 25.56
N TRP A 293 16.09 -1.02 24.38
CA TRP A 293 15.67 -1.61 23.11
C TRP A 293 16.01 -3.10 22.97
N MET A 294 15.01 -3.90 22.59
CA MET A 294 15.16 -5.26 22.10
C MET A 294 15.32 -5.25 20.58
N CYS A 295 16.52 -5.54 20.12
CA CYS A 295 16.85 -5.67 18.71
C CYS A 295 16.52 -7.06 18.19
N ASP A 296 15.22 -7.28 17.98
CA ASP A 296 14.66 -8.50 17.40
C ASP A 296 13.91 -8.21 16.09
N CYS A 297 13.10 -9.17 15.65
CA CYS A 297 12.35 -9.06 14.40
C CYS A 297 11.41 -7.84 14.32
N ARG A 298 11.02 -7.22 15.43
CA ARG A 298 10.10 -6.07 15.43
C ARG A 298 10.71 -4.77 14.91
N PHE A 299 12.03 -4.68 14.86
CA PHE A 299 12.69 -3.56 14.17
C PHE A 299 12.68 -3.71 12.65
N PHE A 300 12.34 -4.89 12.12
CA PHE A 300 12.38 -5.15 10.68
C PHE A 300 11.52 -4.20 9.83
N PRO A 301 10.25 -3.89 10.17
CA PRO A 301 9.42 -3.00 9.34
C PRO A 301 10.05 -1.61 9.13
N LEU A 302 10.67 -1.06 10.18
CA LEU A 302 11.40 0.20 10.11
C LEU A 302 12.65 0.05 9.22
N LEU A 303 13.48 -0.95 9.49
CA LEU A 303 14.78 -1.14 8.83
C LEU A 303 14.67 -1.56 7.35
N ASN A 304 13.59 -2.25 6.97
CA ASN A 304 13.33 -2.68 5.60
C ASN A 304 13.08 -1.48 4.65
N LYS A 305 12.72 -0.31 5.19
CA LYS A 305 12.56 0.94 4.42
C LYS A 305 13.77 1.85 4.65
N SER A 306 14.88 1.57 3.97
CA SER A 306 16.18 2.23 4.17
C SER A 306 16.13 3.77 4.19
N ASN A 307 15.30 4.39 3.34
CA ASN A 307 15.21 5.86 3.29
C ASN A 307 14.58 6.44 4.57
N ILE A 308 13.53 5.79 5.07
CA ILE A 308 12.82 6.20 6.30
C ILE A 308 13.66 5.83 7.52
N ALA A 309 14.26 4.64 7.51
CA ALA A 309 15.18 4.20 8.54
C ALA A 309 16.36 5.17 8.70
N ASN A 310 16.96 5.65 7.61
CA ASN A 310 18.05 6.63 7.67
C ASN A 310 17.59 8.01 8.15
N GLN A 311 16.34 8.40 7.88
CA GLN A 311 15.78 9.65 8.42
C GLN A 311 15.54 9.56 9.92
N ILE A 312 14.98 8.44 10.39
CA ILE A 312 14.61 8.24 11.80
C ILE A 312 15.82 7.84 12.66
N LEU A 313 16.77 7.06 12.11
CA LEU A 313 17.90 6.48 12.83
C LEU A 313 19.26 7.11 12.50
N GLY A 314 19.35 7.90 11.42
CA GLY A 314 20.62 8.22 10.74
C GLY A 314 21.12 9.66 10.86
N SER A 315 20.50 10.54 11.63
CA SER A 315 21.18 11.78 12.02
C SER A 315 22.31 11.43 13.00
N ALA A 316 23.53 11.89 12.71
CA ALA A 316 24.79 11.48 13.36
C ALA A 316 24.83 11.66 14.91
N HIS A 317 23.78 12.22 15.51
CA HIS A 317 23.61 12.43 16.94
C HIS A 317 22.60 11.46 17.61
N HIS A 318 21.83 10.64 16.87
CA HIS A 318 20.67 9.87 17.40
C HIS A 318 20.80 8.33 17.38
N GLY A 319 22.03 7.78 17.36
CA GLY A 319 22.23 6.33 17.24
C GLY A 319 21.56 5.51 18.35
N LEU A 320 20.46 4.81 18.03
CA LEU A 320 19.83 3.86 18.95
C LEU A 320 20.74 2.65 19.16
N LYS A 321 20.91 2.26 20.42
CA LYS A 321 21.68 1.07 20.80
C LYS A 321 20.77 -0.02 21.31
N CYS A 322 21.11 -1.24 20.94
CA CYS A 322 20.47 -2.44 21.44
C CYS A 322 20.84 -2.64 22.92
N HIS A 323 19.82 -2.89 23.74
CA HIS A 323 20.02 -3.34 25.12
C HIS A 323 19.89 -4.86 25.22
N LEU A 324 18.94 -5.41 24.47
CA LEU A 324 18.66 -6.84 24.36
C LEU A 324 18.62 -7.26 22.88
N PRO A 325 18.83 -8.55 22.58
CA PRO A 325 19.31 -9.57 23.49
C PRO A 325 20.83 -9.38 23.81
N PRO A 326 21.40 -10.08 24.81
CA PRO A 326 22.79 -9.86 25.24
C PRO A 326 23.84 -9.94 24.13
N GLU A 327 23.58 -10.73 23.10
CA GLU A 327 24.44 -10.90 21.92
C GLU A 327 24.60 -9.60 21.11
N TYR A 328 23.60 -8.72 21.16
CA TYR A 328 23.59 -7.46 20.42
C TYR A 328 23.76 -6.25 21.31
N LYS A 329 24.00 -6.44 22.61
CA LYS A 329 24.14 -5.35 23.57
C LYS A 329 25.16 -4.31 23.09
N ASP A 330 24.77 -3.04 23.20
CA ASP A 330 25.54 -1.85 22.82
C ASP A 330 25.83 -1.67 21.31
N ARG A 331 25.42 -2.62 20.45
CA ARG A 331 25.46 -2.43 18.98
C ARG A 331 24.43 -1.40 18.55
N PHE A 332 24.73 -0.67 17.47
CA PHE A 332 23.77 0.28 16.91
C PHE A 332 22.70 -0.43 16.08
N VAL A 333 21.45 0.00 16.23
CA VAL A 333 20.30 -0.52 15.46
C VAL A 333 20.50 -0.34 13.95
N SER A 334 21.17 0.75 13.54
CA SER A 334 21.46 1.05 12.13
C SER A 334 22.40 0.03 11.46
N GLU A 335 23.21 -0.70 12.22
CA GLU A 335 24.06 -1.76 11.67
C GLU A 335 23.23 -2.91 11.07
N PHE A 336 22.04 -3.15 11.61
CA PHE A 336 21.14 -4.21 11.14
C PHE A 336 20.45 -3.88 9.81
N ILE A 337 20.63 -2.67 9.25
CA ILE A 337 20.17 -2.34 7.89
C ILE A 337 20.80 -3.30 6.86
N LYS A 338 22.07 -3.70 7.07
CA LYS A 338 22.78 -4.65 6.20
C LYS A 338 22.67 -6.11 6.68
N GLU A 339 22.33 -6.32 7.95
CA GLU A 339 22.32 -7.64 8.63
C GLU A 339 20.90 -8.07 9.06
N GLN A 340 19.87 -7.74 8.29
CA GLN A 340 18.46 -7.96 8.68
C GLN A 340 18.13 -9.44 8.97
N ASP A 341 18.89 -10.39 8.41
CA ASP A 341 18.76 -11.82 8.70
C ASP A 341 19.02 -12.17 10.18
N LEU A 342 19.73 -11.33 10.94
CA LEU A 342 19.96 -11.54 12.37
C LEU A 342 18.74 -11.22 13.23
N LEU A 343 17.81 -10.38 12.73
CA LEU A 343 16.64 -9.94 13.47
C LEU A 343 15.55 -11.02 13.46
N ILE A 344 15.55 -11.87 14.48
CA ILE A 344 14.61 -12.97 14.66
C ILE A 344 13.76 -12.78 15.92
N CYS A 345 12.52 -13.29 15.91
CA CYS A 345 11.70 -13.38 17.11
C CYS A 345 11.57 -14.84 17.52
N ASN A 346 12.07 -15.20 18.70
CA ASN A 346 11.93 -16.55 19.24
C ASN A 346 10.45 -16.83 19.55
N ILE A 347 9.98 -18.02 19.17
CA ILE A 347 8.60 -18.47 19.38
C ILE A 347 8.60 -19.43 20.57
N SER A 348 7.70 -19.18 21.52
CA SER A 348 7.64 -19.91 22.78
C SER A 348 6.84 -21.22 22.67
N PHE A 349 6.88 -22.04 23.73
CA PHE A 349 6.03 -23.24 23.84
C PHE A 349 4.53 -22.88 23.86
N ALA A 350 4.17 -21.74 24.49
CA ALA A 350 2.78 -21.26 24.51
C ALA A 350 2.26 -20.99 23.08
N ASP A 351 3.15 -20.56 22.19
CA ASP A 351 2.88 -20.29 20.77
C ASP A 351 3.12 -21.52 19.88
N LYS A 352 2.90 -22.72 20.44
CA LYS A 352 2.96 -24.01 19.75
C LYS A 352 4.35 -24.42 19.23
N CYS A 353 5.44 -23.89 19.77
CA CYS A 353 6.77 -24.46 19.51
C CYS A 353 6.91 -25.82 20.22
N PRO A 354 7.33 -26.90 19.54
CA PRO A 354 7.49 -28.20 20.19
C PRO A 354 8.59 -28.20 21.26
N PRO A 355 8.48 -29.04 22.30
CA PRO A 355 9.49 -29.14 23.34
C PRO A 355 10.84 -29.60 22.75
N ASN A 356 11.94 -29.07 23.29
CA ASN A 356 13.32 -29.28 22.83
C ASN A 356 13.64 -28.79 21.40
N CYS A 357 12.68 -28.17 20.71
CA CYS A 357 12.92 -27.54 19.42
C CYS A 357 13.17 -26.04 19.61
N ARG A 358 13.90 -25.46 18.66
CA ARG A 358 14.05 -24.00 18.54
C ARG A 358 13.15 -23.50 17.43
N CYS A 359 12.25 -22.58 17.75
CA CYS A 359 11.35 -21.96 16.80
C CYS A 359 11.60 -20.45 16.76
N PHE A 360 11.63 -19.87 15.57
CA PHE A 360 11.71 -18.41 15.43
C PHE A 360 11.10 -17.93 14.12
N TYR A 361 10.59 -16.70 14.15
CA TYR A 361 10.15 -15.97 12.97
C TYR A 361 11.29 -15.09 12.45
N GLN A 362 11.50 -15.11 11.13
CA GLN A 362 12.54 -14.32 10.45
C GLN A 362 11.90 -13.51 9.31
N PRO A 363 11.58 -12.22 9.54
CA PRO A 363 10.86 -11.38 8.57
C PRO A 363 11.65 -11.12 7.27
N SER A 364 12.98 -10.99 7.35
CA SER A 364 13.85 -10.69 6.19
C SER A 364 13.70 -11.70 5.05
N ARG A 365 13.39 -12.95 5.39
CA ARG A 365 13.14 -14.04 4.44
C ARG A 365 11.67 -14.46 4.40
N ASN A 366 10.80 -13.72 5.09
CA ASN A 366 9.38 -13.99 5.25
C ASN A 366 9.11 -15.47 5.57
N ARG A 367 9.75 -16.01 6.61
CA ARG A 367 9.66 -17.43 6.96
C ARG A 367 9.63 -17.68 8.46
N THR A 368 9.09 -18.85 8.81
CA THR A 368 9.08 -19.37 10.17
C THR A 368 9.94 -20.61 10.23
N VAL A 369 10.94 -20.63 11.09
CA VAL A 369 11.88 -21.75 11.19
C VAL A 369 11.56 -22.56 12.45
N VAL A 370 11.41 -23.87 12.29
CA VAL A 370 11.31 -24.84 13.37
C VAL A 370 12.45 -25.84 13.21
N THR A 371 13.44 -25.80 14.08
CA THR A 371 14.53 -26.78 14.10
C THR A 371 14.46 -27.65 15.34
N CYS A 372 14.33 -28.96 15.12
CA CYS A 372 14.35 -30.01 16.12
C CYS A 372 15.53 -30.96 15.88
N ARG A 373 16.66 -30.40 15.44
CA ARG A 373 17.85 -31.17 15.09
C ARG A 373 18.39 -31.90 16.32
N SER A 374 18.45 -33.24 16.24
CA SER A 374 18.87 -34.11 17.36
C SER A 374 18.06 -33.94 18.65
N SER A 375 16.83 -33.41 18.56
CA SER A 375 16.02 -33.05 19.73
C SER A 375 14.65 -33.73 19.80
N LEU A 376 14.27 -34.55 18.79
CA LEU A 376 12.95 -35.16 18.77
C LEU A 376 12.81 -36.25 19.83
N ILE A 377 11.82 -36.05 20.72
CA ILE A 377 11.46 -37.02 21.75
C ILE A 377 10.94 -38.29 21.10
N SER A 378 11.51 -39.43 21.49
CA SER A 378 11.17 -40.76 20.94
C SER A 378 11.28 -40.85 19.41
N HIS A 379 11.99 -39.92 18.77
CA HIS A 379 12.15 -39.83 17.32
C HIS A 379 10.83 -39.73 16.53
N LYS A 380 9.77 -39.20 17.16
CA LYS A 380 8.46 -38.98 16.53
C LYS A 380 8.32 -37.54 16.04
N LEU A 381 7.49 -37.33 15.02
CA LEU A 381 7.22 -35.99 14.51
C LEU A 381 6.27 -35.22 15.45
N PRO A 382 6.47 -33.92 15.70
CA PRO A 382 5.54 -33.11 16.47
C PRO A 382 4.16 -33.06 15.83
N LEU A 383 3.10 -33.07 16.65
CA LEU A 383 1.72 -32.94 16.18
C LEU A 383 1.31 -31.50 15.89
N VAL A 384 1.90 -30.56 16.61
CA VAL A 384 1.54 -29.15 16.55
C VAL A 384 2.80 -28.36 16.27
N LEU A 385 2.71 -27.43 15.32
CA LEU A 385 3.76 -26.47 14.98
C LEU A 385 3.16 -25.05 14.97
N PRO A 386 3.96 -23.99 15.15
CA PRO A 386 3.50 -22.60 15.17
C PRO A 386 2.74 -22.22 13.88
N ASP A 387 1.65 -21.46 13.94
CA ASP A 387 0.71 -21.21 12.82
C ASP A 387 1.13 -20.17 11.77
N TYR A 388 2.38 -19.70 11.85
CA TYR A 388 2.90 -18.64 10.99
C TYR A 388 3.14 -19.06 9.53
N VAL A 389 3.44 -18.06 8.69
CA VAL A 389 3.65 -18.16 7.25
C VAL A 389 4.98 -18.84 6.88
N ASN A 390 4.99 -19.48 5.70
CA ASN A 390 6.16 -20.11 5.05
C ASN A 390 7.03 -20.92 6.01
N LEU A 391 6.51 -22.08 6.40
CA LEU A 391 7.12 -22.92 7.42
C LEU A 391 8.33 -23.67 6.85
N VAL A 392 9.48 -23.52 7.51
CA VAL A 392 10.75 -24.20 7.23
C VAL A 392 11.08 -25.09 8.41
N ILE A 393 11.12 -26.40 8.17
CA ILE A 393 11.20 -27.41 9.22
C ILE A 393 12.50 -28.20 9.09
N ASP A 394 13.22 -28.37 10.19
CA ASP A 394 14.43 -29.18 10.25
C ASP A 394 14.31 -30.28 11.31
N PHE A 395 14.08 -31.51 10.86
CA PHE A 395 14.06 -32.74 11.64
C PHE A 395 15.33 -33.58 11.46
N SER A 396 16.43 -32.96 11.00
CA SER A 396 17.67 -33.66 10.72
C SER A 396 18.35 -34.24 11.97
N SER A 397 19.25 -35.21 11.75
CA SER A 397 20.10 -35.78 12.81
C SER A 397 19.33 -36.44 13.96
N ASN A 398 18.19 -37.08 13.64
CA ASN A 398 17.38 -37.86 14.56
C ASN A 398 17.47 -39.37 14.19
N ARG A 399 16.58 -40.21 14.72
CA ARG A 399 16.48 -41.65 14.38
C ARG A 399 15.12 -42.02 13.80
N ILE A 400 14.56 -41.14 12.96
CA ILE A 400 13.31 -41.41 12.26
C ILE A 400 13.55 -42.55 11.25
N SER A 401 12.72 -43.59 11.27
CA SER A 401 12.83 -44.75 10.36
C SER A 401 11.57 -44.95 9.52
N ASN A 402 10.39 -44.86 10.13
CA ASN A 402 9.12 -45.20 9.51
C ASN A 402 8.26 -43.96 9.26
N LEU A 403 8.44 -43.35 8.09
CA LEU A 403 7.66 -42.17 7.69
C LEU A 403 6.18 -42.50 7.41
N GLN A 404 5.85 -43.75 7.07
CA GLN A 404 4.47 -44.17 6.82
C GLN A 404 3.61 -43.97 8.06
N VAL A 405 4.08 -44.48 9.21
CA VAL A 405 3.34 -44.38 10.48
C VAL A 405 3.22 -42.93 10.94
N GLU A 406 4.29 -42.14 10.81
CA GLU A 406 4.29 -40.75 11.26
C GLU A 406 3.36 -39.86 10.41
N PHE A 407 3.40 -39.96 9.08
CA PHE A 407 2.52 -39.17 8.22
C PHE A 407 1.07 -39.63 8.27
N GLN A 408 0.82 -40.93 8.43
CA GLN A 408 -0.54 -41.45 8.63
C GLN A 408 -1.15 -40.92 9.92
N ARG A 409 -0.37 -40.86 11.00
CA ARG A 409 -0.79 -40.23 12.26
C ARG A 409 -1.10 -38.73 12.09
N LEU A 410 -0.21 -37.98 11.43
CA LEU A 410 -0.42 -36.55 11.18
C LEU A 410 -1.67 -36.25 10.33
N LEU A 411 -1.95 -37.08 9.31
CA LEU A 411 -3.12 -36.92 8.46
C LEU A 411 -4.41 -37.33 9.17
N SER A 412 -4.37 -38.38 10.01
CA SER A 412 -5.54 -38.81 10.80
C SER A 412 -6.01 -37.76 11.82
N GLU A 413 -5.11 -36.89 12.25
CA GLU A 413 -5.40 -35.79 13.17
C GLU A 413 -5.57 -34.44 12.45
N GLU A 414 -5.74 -34.45 11.12
CA GLU A 414 -6.03 -33.29 10.27
C GLU A 414 -5.05 -32.11 10.45
N ARG A 415 -3.75 -32.41 10.57
CA ARG A 415 -2.74 -31.38 10.87
C ARG A 415 -2.49 -30.44 9.68
N THR A 416 -2.85 -29.17 9.88
CA THR A 416 -2.81 -28.12 8.84
C THR A 416 -1.40 -27.64 8.47
N PHE A 417 -0.39 -27.89 9.31
CA PHE A 417 0.97 -27.38 9.07
C PHE A 417 1.64 -27.98 7.83
N LEU A 418 1.23 -29.19 7.41
CA LEU A 418 1.79 -29.89 6.25
C LEU A 418 1.56 -29.10 4.96
N ILE A 419 0.36 -28.53 4.78
CA ILE A 419 -0.04 -27.77 3.58
C ILE A 419 0.75 -26.45 3.45
N ARG A 420 1.15 -25.85 4.59
CA ARG A 420 1.90 -24.58 4.64
C ARG A 420 3.42 -24.76 4.75
N THR A 421 3.90 -26.00 4.76
CA THR A 421 5.33 -26.31 4.78
C THR A 421 5.95 -26.01 3.42
N LYS A 422 6.96 -25.12 3.40
CA LYS A 422 7.72 -24.75 2.20
C LYS A 422 9.02 -25.53 2.10
N GLU A 423 9.72 -25.69 3.20
CA GLU A 423 10.95 -26.48 3.24
C GLU A 423 10.89 -27.47 4.40
N ILE A 424 11.32 -28.70 4.18
CA ILE A 424 11.45 -29.71 5.23
C ILE A 424 12.72 -30.54 5.07
N SER A 425 13.39 -30.82 6.17
CA SER A 425 14.62 -31.62 6.20
C SER A 425 14.49 -32.83 7.12
N PHE A 426 14.67 -34.01 6.54
CA PHE A 426 14.82 -35.32 7.21
C PHE A 426 16.25 -35.86 7.09
N ALA A 427 17.23 -35.00 6.78
CA ALA A 427 18.60 -35.44 6.54
C ALA A 427 19.23 -36.13 7.76
N SER A 428 20.15 -37.06 7.52
CA SER A 428 20.88 -37.79 8.59
C SER A 428 19.94 -38.50 9.58
N ASN A 429 18.97 -39.25 9.06
CA ASN A 429 18.09 -40.14 9.83
C ASN A 429 18.37 -41.61 9.43
N ILE A 430 17.48 -42.54 9.76
CA ILE A 430 17.59 -43.98 9.41
C ILE A 430 16.42 -44.43 8.53
N ILE A 431 15.97 -43.57 7.63
CA ILE A 431 14.84 -43.81 6.73
C ILE A 431 15.28 -44.78 5.63
N LYS A 432 14.49 -45.86 5.42
CA LYS A 432 14.70 -46.84 4.35
C LYS A 432 13.70 -46.69 3.20
N ASP A 433 12.44 -46.54 3.55
CA ASP A 433 11.34 -46.43 2.59
C ASP A 433 10.69 -45.06 2.71
N ILE A 434 10.51 -44.39 1.56
CA ILE A 434 9.77 -43.13 1.45
C ILE A 434 8.40 -43.45 0.85
N PRO A 435 7.30 -43.37 1.62
CA PRO A 435 5.97 -43.71 1.12
C PRO A 435 5.33 -42.57 0.32
N ASP A 436 4.38 -42.91 -0.57
CA ASP A 436 3.68 -41.94 -1.42
C ASP A 436 2.93 -40.86 -0.62
N ILE A 437 2.45 -41.21 0.59
CA ILE A 437 1.71 -40.32 1.49
C ILE A 437 2.48 -39.05 1.87
N VAL A 438 3.81 -39.09 1.87
CA VAL A 438 4.67 -37.94 2.21
C VAL A 438 4.52 -36.83 1.17
N PHE A 439 4.53 -37.19 -0.12
CA PHE A 439 4.48 -36.22 -1.22
C PHE A 439 3.07 -35.70 -1.47
N VAL A 440 2.05 -36.50 -1.15
CA VAL A 440 0.65 -36.04 -1.11
C VAL A 440 0.47 -34.99 -0.02
N ALA A 441 0.99 -35.26 1.18
CA ALA A 441 0.91 -34.34 2.32
C ALA A 441 1.73 -33.05 2.13
N LEU A 442 2.88 -33.13 1.46
CA LEU A 442 3.81 -32.02 1.23
C LEU A 442 3.75 -31.49 -0.22
N ASN A 443 2.54 -31.38 -0.76
CA ASN A 443 2.32 -30.93 -2.14
C ASN A 443 2.86 -29.50 -2.42
N ASN A 444 2.83 -28.61 -1.43
CA ASN A 444 3.27 -27.22 -1.54
C ASN A 444 4.74 -26.98 -1.18
N ALA A 445 5.47 -28.03 -0.77
CA ALA A 445 6.86 -27.92 -0.37
C ALA A 445 7.76 -27.73 -1.60
N THR A 446 8.57 -26.68 -1.57
CA THR A 446 9.55 -26.34 -2.60
C THR A 446 10.91 -26.97 -2.35
N LYS A 447 11.15 -27.50 -1.14
CA LYS A 447 12.41 -28.18 -0.81
C LYS A 447 12.20 -29.29 0.22
N ILE A 448 12.60 -30.51 -0.11
CA ILE A 448 12.52 -31.69 0.75
C ILE A 448 13.88 -32.38 0.78
N ASN A 449 14.51 -32.45 1.95
CA ASN A 449 15.86 -32.99 2.09
C ASN A 449 15.88 -34.34 2.81
N PHE A 450 16.29 -35.40 2.11
CA PHE A 450 16.47 -36.76 2.61
C PHE A 450 17.93 -37.22 2.60
N MET A 451 18.90 -36.33 2.42
CA MET A 451 20.33 -36.69 2.35
C MET A 451 20.80 -37.51 3.57
N ASN A 452 21.78 -38.39 3.36
CA ASN A 452 22.38 -39.22 4.41
C ASN A 452 21.38 -40.13 5.16
N ASN A 453 20.49 -40.77 4.41
CA ASN A 453 19.60 -41.83 4.92
C ASN A 453 19.97 -43.19 4.33
N LEU A 454 19.22 -44.24 4.67
CA LEU A 454 19.45 -45.62 4.23
C LEU A 454 18.42 -46.03 3.15
N ILE A 455 18.15 -45.13 2.21
CA ILE A 455 17.01 -45.26 1.28
C ILE A 455 17.24 -46.41 0.31
N THR A 456 16.28 -47.34 0.30
CA THR A 456 16.27 -48.51 -0.58
C THR A 456 15.20 -48.45 -1.67
N ARG A 457 14.18 -47.59 -1.51
CA ARG A 457 13.07 -47.46 -2.47
C ARG A 457 12.61 -46.00 -2.60
N ILE A 458 12.38 -45.58 -3.85
CA ILE A 458 11.87 -44.24 -4.19
C ILE A 458 10.46 -44.37 -4.80
N PRO A 459 9.45 -43.65 -4.28
CA PRO A 459 8.06 -43.78 -4.72
C PRO A 459 7.77 -43.05 -6.04
N LYS A 460 6.79 -43.53 -6.80
CA LYS A 460 6.38 -42.94 -8.10
C LYS A 460 5.65 -41.60 -7.95
N SER A 461 5.03 -41.32 -6.80
CA SER A 461 4.39 -40.03 -6.50
C SER A 461 5.34 -38.84 -6.62
N LEU A 462 6.65 -39.05 -6.47
CA LEU A 462 7.68 -38.02 -6.60
C LEU A 462 7.64 -37.27 -7.95
N LYS A 463 7.04 -37.86 -9.00
CA LYS A 463 6.81 -37.22 -10.30
C LYS A 463 6.05 -35.90 -10.21
N THR A 464 5.27 -35.68 -9.16
CA THR A 464 4.54 -34.42 -8.95
C THR A 464 5.45 -33.26 -8.55
N HIS A 465 6.67 -33.54 -8.08
CA HIS A 465 7.64 -32.54 -7.64
C HIS A 465 8.78 -32.41 -8.65
N ARG A 466 9.43 -31.25 -8.68
CA ARG A 466 10.59 -31.04 -9.54
C ARG A 466 11.81 -31.76 -8.96
N PRO A 467 12.71 -32.29 -9.79
CA PRO A 467 13.89 -33.02 -9.31
C PRO A 467 14.81 -32.21 -8.40
N CYS A 468 14.90 -30.90 -8.64
CA CYS A 468 15.68 -29.98 -7.82
C CYS A 468 15.08 -29.72 -6.43
N ASP A 469 13.79 -29.96 -6.26
CA ASP A 469 13.09 -29.70 -5.01
C ASP A 469 13.32 -30.84 -4.00
N VAL A 470 13.85 -32.00 -4.40
CA VAL A 470 14.07 -33.16 -3.53
C VAL A 470 15.53 -33.63 -3.54
N LEU A 471 16.16 -33.66 -2.37
CA LEU A 471 17.59 -33.97 -2.21
C LEU A 471 17.76 -35.34 -1.56
N PHE A 472 18.42 -36.28 -2.23
CA PHE A 472 18.65 -37.64 -1.70
C PHE A 472 20.11 -37.92 -1.33
N GLY A 473 21.07 -37.17 -1.89
CA GLY A 473 22.48 -37.54 -1.83
C GLY A 473 22.77 -38.70 -2.79
N THR A 474 23.72 -39.57 -2.44
CA THR A 474 23.94 -40.82 -3.19
C THR A 474 23.16 -41.95 -2.55
N VAL A 475 22.24 -42.56 -3.29
CA VAL A 475 21.38 -43.66 -2.82
C VAL A 475 21.58 -44.90 -3.67
N ASN A 476 21.59 -46.07 -3.03
CA ASN A 476 21.77 -47.36 -3.69
C ASN A 476 20.47 -48.15 -3.57
N ILE A 477 19.79 -48.40 -4.68
CA ILE A 477 18.50 -49.08 -4.73
C ILE A 477 18.56 -50.31 -5.64
N SER A 478 17.68 -51.28 -5.44
CA SER A 478 17.47 -52.37 -6.40
C SER A 478 16.49 -51.90 -7.46
N CYS A 479 16.94 -51.78 -8.71
CA CYS A 479 16.12 -51.24 -9.80
C CYS A 479 15.37 -52.35 -10.54
N GLY A 480 14.08 -52.14 -10.82
CA GLY A 480 13.24 -52.97 -11.68
C GLY A 480 12.62 -52.19 -12.84
N CYS A 481 11.78 -52.84 -13.67
CA CYS A 481 11.04 -52.15 -14.73
C CYS A 481 10.13 -51.02 -14.23
N SER A 482 9.72 -51.09 -12.95
CA SER A 482 8.94 -50.06 -12.30
C SER A 482 9.68 -48.74 -12.07
N ASP A 483 11.01 -48.72 -12.18
CA ASP A 483 11.87 -47.61 -11.76
C ASP A 483 12.49 -46.82 -12.92
N ILE A 484 12.26 -47.25 -14.18
CA ILE A 484 12.72 -46.57 -15.41
C ILE A 484 12.33 -45.09 -15.42
N TRP A 485 11.20 -44.73 -14.81
CA TRP A 485 10.77 -43.34 -14.75
C TRP A 485 11.77 -42.42 -14.03
N LEU A 486 12.61 -42.94 -13.13
CA LEU A 486 13.66 -42.17 -12.44
C LEU A 486 14.72 -41.66 -13.43
N GLN A 487 15.04 -42.43 -14.47
CA GLN A 487 15.96 -42.02 -15.53
C GLN A 487 15.45 -40.76 -16.25
N ASN A 488 14.15 -40.70 -16.55
CA ASN A 488 13.53 -39.57 -17.22
C ASN A 488 13.27 -38.38 -16.28
N TRP A 489 13.08 -38.65 -14.99
CA TRP A 489 12.78 -37.62 -14.00
C TRP A 489 14.06 -36.92 -13.53
N LEU A 490 15.17 -37.63 -13.33
CA LEU A 490 16.41 -37.02 -12.88
C LEU A 490 17.05 -36.12 -13.96
N PRO A 491 17.59 -34.94 -13.58
CA PRO A 491 18.25 -34.06 -14.53
C PRO A 491 19.55 -34.69 -15.00
N SER A 492 19.86 -34.57 -16.28
CA SER A 492 21.10 -35.10 -16.88
C SER A 492 22.33 -34.21 -16.65
N SER A 493 22.15 -32.95 -16.22
CA SER A 493 23.22 -32.01 -15.87
C SER A 493 22.71 -30.87 -14.97
N GLY A 494 23.62 -30.15 -14.29
CA GLY A 494 23.31 -28.94 -13.51
C GLY A 494 23.53 -29.06 -11.98
N HIS A 495 23.24 -27.99 -11.25
CA HIS A 495 23.53 -27.89 -9.80
C HIS A 495 22.74 -28.90 -8.94
N CYS A 496 21.56 -29.32 -9.42
CA CYS A 496 20.72 -30.32 -8.75
C CYS A 496 21.20 -31.76 -8.96
N PHE A 497 21.86 -32.04 -10.09
CA PHE A 497 22.45 -33.34 -10.41
C PHE A 497 23.54 -33.75 -9.42
N ASN A 498 24.33 -32.79 -8.91
CA ASN A 498 25.37 -33.07 -7.93
C ASN A 498 24.84 -33.49 -6.56
N ASN A 499 23.60 -33.12 -6.22
CA ASN A 499 23.02 -33.37 -4.91
C ASN A 499 22.23 -34.69 -4.84
N THR A 500 21.90 -35.31 -5.98
CA THR A 500 21.10 -36.54 -6.05
C THR A 500 21.70 -37.48 -7.09
N ARG A 501 22.22 -38.63 -6.64
CA ARG A 501 22.70 -39.73 -7.48
C ARG A 501 22.02 -41.03 -7.07
N VAL A 502 21.37 -41.68 -8.02
CA VAL A 502 20.68 -42.95 -7.79
C VAL A 502 21.46 -44.06 -8.49
N MET A 503 21.97 -44.99 -7.69
CA MET A 503 22.74 -46.14 -8.12
C MET A 503 21.86 -47.40 -8.03
N CYS A 504 21.83 -48.17 -9.10
CA CYS A 504 21.07 -49.40 -9.24
C CYS A 504 21.95 -50.62 -8.99
N HIS A 505 21.52 -51.52 -8.12
CA HIS A 505 22.04 -52.88 -8.05
C HIS A 505 21.48 -53.70 -9.22
N THR A 506 22.35 -54.10 -10.15
CA THR A 506 22.02 -54.99 -11.28
C THR A 506 22.87 -56.25 -11.23
N SER A 507 22.55 -57.23 -12.09
CA SER A 507 23.38 -58.43 -12.30
C SER A 507 24.81 -58.10 -12.78
N ALA A 508 25.01 -56.94 -13.40
CA ALA A 508 26.30 -56.45 -13.88
C ALA A 508 27.05 -55.56 -12.86
N GLY A 509 26.51 -55.40 -11.64
CA GLY A 509 27.09 -54.55 -10.59
C GLY A 509 26.30 -53.28 -10.32
N LEU A 510 26.95 -52.30 -9.70
CA LEU A 510 26.34 -51.02 -9.31
C LEU A 510 26.46 -49.99 -10.45
N ILE A 511 25.35 -49.62 -11.08
CA ILE A 511 25.31 -48.72 -12.25
C ILE A 511 24.40 -47.53 -11.96
N SER A 512 24.73 -46.34 -12.44
CA SER A 512 23.85 -45.15 -12.34
C SER A 512 22.55 -45.36 -13.12
N ILE A 513 21.39 -44.98 -12.55
CA ILE A 513 20.09 -45.09 -13.24
C ILE A 513 20.03 -44.29 -14.55
N LEU A 514 20.84 -43.24 -14.68
CA LEU A 514 20.89 -42.41 -15.88
C LEU A 514 21.53 -43.14 -17.07
N ASP A 515 22.47 -44.04 -16.77
CA ASP A 515 23.28 -44.75 -17.77
C ASP A 515 22.79 -46.17 -18.04
N ILE A 516 21.64 -46.55 -17.47
CA ILE A 516 21.13 -47.92 -17.47
C ILE A 516 20.33 -48.21 -18.76
N ASP A 517 20.55 -49.38 -19.35
CA ASP A 517 19.77 -49.87 -20.50
C ASP A 517 18.56 -50.68 -20.00
N LYS A 518 17.40 -50.49 -20.63
CA LYS A 518 16.12 -51.13 -20.25
C LYS A 518 16.19 -52.66 -20.27
N TYR A 519 17.03 -53.22 -21.14
CA TYR A 519 17.22 -54.67 -21.25
C TYR A 519 18.02 -55.25 -20.09
N LEU A 520 18.92 -54.48 -19.47
CA LEU A 520 19.67 -54.90 -18.27
C LEU A 520 18.78 -55.02 -17.01
N ILE A 521 17.56 -54.49 -17.06
CA ILE A 521 16.57 -54.52 -15.97
C ILE A 521 15.34 -55.40 -16.33
N GLY A 522 15.38 -56.09 -17.47
CA GLY A 522 14.41 -57.15 -17.81
C GLY A 522 13.05 -56.68 -18.37
N CYS A 523 12.99 -55.53 -19.04
CA CYS A 523 11.73 -55.02 -19.61
C CYS A 523 11.55 -55.44 -21.07
N SER A 524 10.44 -56.11 -21.40
CA SER A 524 10.08 -56.51 -22.78
C SER A 524 9.03 -55.58 -23.40
N ASP A 525 9.27 -55.10 -24.62
CA ASP A 525 8.48 -54.08 -25.33
C ASP A 525 7.08 -54.51 -25.84
N ALA A 526 6.46 -55.54 -25.26
CA ALA A 526 5.21 -56.10 -25.77
C ALA A 526 3.96 -55.21 -25.57
N ASP A 527 4.00 -54.19 -24.70
CA ASP A 527 2.80 -53.41 -24.31
C ASP A 527 2.69 -52.01 -24.97
N SER A 528 3.66 -51.58 -25.78
CA SER A 528 3.70 -50.19 -26.27
C SER A 528 2.96 -49.95 -27.59
N ILE A 529 3.00 -50.90 -28.52
CA ILE A 529 2.51 -50.69 -29.90
C ILE A 529 0.98 -50.60 -29.97
N THR A 530 0.26 -51.36 -29.14
CA THR A 530 -1.20 -51.37 -29.09
C THR A 530 -1.80 -50.10 -28.44
N MET A 531 -1.10 -49.48 -27.48
CA MET A 531 -1.51 -48.20 -26.88
C MET A 531 -1.35 -47.01 -27.85
N TRP A 532 -0.24 -46.92 -28.58
CA TRP A 532 0.00 -45.78 -29.48
C TRP A 532 -1.03 -45.67 -30.61
N VAL A 533 -1.50 -46.80 -31.12
CA VAL A 533 -2.56 -46.83 -32.15
C VAL A 533 -3.90 -46.30 -31.61
N GLN A 534 -4.24 -46.60 -30.36
CA GLN A 534 -5.48 -46.12 -29.72
C GLN A 534 -5.42 -44.62 -29.38
N ILE A 535 -4.25 -44.13 -28.95
CA ILE A 535 -4.03 -42.71 -28.66
C ILE A 535 -4.15 -41.85 -29.94
N CYS A 536 -3.55 -42.30 -31.05
CA CYS A 536 -3.63 -41.57 -32.32
C CYS A 536 -5.07 -41.47 -32.86
N LEU A 537 -5.87 -42.54 -32.73
CA LEU A 537 -7.29 -42.52 -33.11
C LEU A 537 -8.12 -41.59 -32.19
N GLY A 538 -7.82 -41.58 -30.89
CA GLY A 538 -8.46 -40.67 -29.93
C GLY A 538 -8.14 -39.19 -30.21
N ILE A 539 -6.88 -38.87 -30.53
CA ILE A 539 -6.46 -37.51 -30.87
C ILE A 539 -7.17 -37.03 -32.14
N CYS A 540 -7.24 -37.85 -33.19
CA CYS A 540 -7.96 -37.50 -34.42
C CYS A 540 -9.44 -37.20 -34.16
N LEU A 541 -10.11 -38.00 -33.31
CA LEU A 541 -11.52 -37.77 -32.94
C LEU A 541 -11.68 -36.47 -32.12
N CYS A 542 -10.77 -36.20 -31.18
CA CYS A 542 -10.79 -34.94 -30.43
C CYS A 542 -10.56 -33.73 -31.34
N CYS A 543 -9.60 -33.81 -32.28
CA CYS A 543 -9.34 -32.72 -33.23
C CYS A 543 -10.54 -32.43 -34.13
N THR A 544 -11.27 -33.44 -34.60
CA THR A 544 -12.47 -33.22 -35.42
C THR A 544 -13.62 -32.62 -34.60
N ILE A 545 -13.83 -33.07 -33.36
CA ILE A 545 -14.83 -32.50 -32.44
C ILE A 545 -14.49 -31.05 -32.10
N VAL A 546 -13.23 -30.77 -31.73
CA VAL A 546 -12.78 -29.40 -31.41
C VAL A 546 -12.90 -28.49 -32.63
N SER A 547 -12.53 -28.96 -33.81
CA SER A 547 -12.70 -28.18 -35.04
C SER A 547 -14.18 -27.88 -35.32
N ALA A 548 -15.08 -28.84 -35.13
CA ALA A 548 -16.52 -28.63 -35.28
C ALA A 548 -17.07 -27.64 -34.24
N LEU A 549 -16.61 -27.69 -32.99
CA LEU A 549 -16.99 -26.76 -31.94
C LEU A 549 -16.49 -25.33 -32.23
N ILE A 550 -15.25 -25.16 -32.71
CA ILE A 550 -14.69 -23.87 -33.09
C ILE A 550 -15.50 -23.26 -34.25
N ILE A 551 -15.80 -24.05 -35.29
CA ILE A 551 -16.60 -23.58 -36.44
C ILE A 551 -18.00 -23.16 -35.99
N ASN A 552 -18.61 -23.86 -35.03
CA ASN A 552 -19.92 -23.51 -34.51
C ASN A 552 -19.87 -22.25 -33.62
N GLN A 553 -18.86 -22.12 -32.77
CA GLN A 553 -18.72 -20.99 -31.84
C GLN A 553 -18.42 -19.67 -32.56
N PHE A 554 -17.65 -19.71 -33.65
CA PHE A 554 -17.23 -18.53 -34.43
C PHE A 554 -17.89 -18.46 -35.81
N ARG A 555 -19.10 -19.01 -35.95
CA ARG A 555 -19.81 -19.14 -37.23
C ARG A 555 -20.02 -17.79 -37.95
N LEU A 556 -20.29 -16.72 -37.20
CA LEU A 556 -20.55 -15.38 -37.77
C LEU A 556 -19.26 -14.71 -38.21
N GLU A 557 -18.21 -14.82 -37.41
CA GLU A 557 -16.88 -14.30 -37.69
C GLU A 557 -16.30 -14.97 -38.95
N MET A 558 -16.42 -16.30 -39.05
CA MET A 558 -16.03 -17.06 -40.23
C MET A 558 -16.84 -16.64 -41.47
N TYR A 559 -18.14 -16.39 -41.34
CA TYR A 559 -18.96 -15.91 -42.46
C TYR A 559 -18.52 -14.54 -42.98
N ILE A 560 -18.22 -13.59 -42.08
CA ILE A 560 -17.76 -12.24 -42.46
C ILE A 560 -16.42 -12.30 -43.19
N LEU A 561 -15.47 -13.09 -42.68
CA LEU A 561 -14.16 -13.28 -43.31
C LEU A 561 -14.26 -13.99 -44.67
N LEU A 562 -15.07 -15.04 -44.77
CA LEU A 562 -15.24 -15.81 -46.00
C LEU A 562 -15.96 -15.00 -47.09
N ARG A 563 -16.92 -14.15 -46.71
CA ARG A 563 -17.61 -13.23 -47.64
C ARG A 563 -16.64 -12.21 -48.25
N GLU A 564 -15.73 -11.66 -47.45
CA GLU A 564 -14.69 -10.73 -47.92
C GLU A 564 -13.69 -11.41 -48.86
N TYR A 565 -13.25 -12.63 -48.52
CA TYR A 565 -12.35 -13.41 -49.37
C TYR A 565 -12.98 -13.74 -50.73
N LEU A 566 -14.25 -14.16 -50.73
CA LEU A 566 -14.97 -14.53 -51.95
C LEU A 566 -15.44 -13.32 -52.79
N PHE A 567 -15.43 -12.10 -52.23
CA PHE A 567 -15.86 -10.87 -52.91
C PHE A 567 -15.09 -10.65 -54.22
N THR A 568 -13.82 -11.08 -54.25
CA THR A 568 -12.91 -11.02 -55.39
C THR A 568 -13.37 -11.77 -56.64
N PHE A 569 -14.36 -12.68 -56.54
CA PHE A 569 -14.69 -13.64 -57.60
C PHE A 569 -16.15 -13.61 -58.12
N ARG A 570 -16.98 -12.63 -57.74
CA ARG A 570 -18.41 -12.60 -58.16
C ARG A 570 -18.78 -11.39 -59.03
N GLN A 571 -19.30 -11.65 -60.23
CA GLN A 571 -20.12 -10.73 -61.02
C GLN A 571 -21.58 -10.77 -60.53
N MET A 572 -22.25 -9.61 -60.44
CA MET A 572 -23.60 -9.51 -59.87
C MET A 572 -24.69 -9.01 -60.82
N SER A 573 -25.87 -9.57 -60.60
CA SER A 573 -27.16 -9.44 -61.30
C SER A 573 -28.02 -8.26 -60.79
N ASN A 574 -29.06 -7.95 -61.58
CA ASN A 574 -30.06 -6.88 -61.41
C ASN A 574 -30.50 -6.67 -59.95
N SER A 575 -30.25 -5.46 -59.46
CA SER A 575 -30.60 -5.06 -58.12
C SER A 575 -31.38 -3.74 -58.15
N PRO A 576 -32.21 -3.45 -57.13
CA PRO A 576 -32.99 -2.21 -57.09
C PRO A 576 -32.10 -0.97 -57.14
N PRO A 577 -32.61 0.15 -57.71
CA PRO A 577 -31.85 1.39 -57.83
C PRO A 577 -31.46 1.90 -56.44
N ILE A 578 -30.20 2.35 -56.34
CA ILE A 578 -29.64 2.92 -55.12
C ILE A 578 -30.07 4.38 -55.05
N ALA A 579 -30.86 4.75 -54.04
CA ALA A 579 -31.31 6.13 -53.82
C ALA A 579 -30.35 6.88 -52.88
N TYR A 580 -29.74 6.17 -51.93
CA TYR A 580 -28.82 6.74 -50.93
C TYR A 580 -27.48 6.01 -50.92
N ASP A 581 -26.39 6.76 -50.83
CA ASP A 581 -25.06 6.18 -50.66
C ASP A 581 -24.85 5.66 -49.23
N VAL A 582 -25.44 6.34 -48.25
CA VAL A 582 -25.26 6.06 -46.82
C VAL A 582 -26.59 6.16 -46.07
N TYR A 583 -26.90 5.13 -45.28
CA TYR A 583 -27.90 5.16 -44.22
C TYR A 583 -27.17 5.25 -42.88
N ILE A 584 -27.53 6.22 -42.03
CA ILE A 584 -26.93 6.36 -40.69
C ILE A 584 -27.91 5.86 -39.63
N SER A 585 -27.48 4.88 -38.84
CA SER A 585 -28.18 4.37 -37.66
C SER A 585 -27.42 4.79 -36.39
N CYS A 586 -28.09 5.49 -35.48
CA CYS A 586 -27.50 6.03 -34.26
C CYS A 586 -28.54 6.21 -33.14
N ASN A 587 -28.10 6.41 -31.91
CA ASN A 587 -28.98 6.77 -30.80
C ASN A 587 -29.49 8.22 -30.95
N GLU A 588 -30.76 8.39 -31.33
CA GLU A 588 -31.39 9.69 -31.57
C GLU A 588 -31.55 10.55 -30.30
N GLN A 589 -31.45 9.93 -29.13
CA GLN A 589 -31.62 10.60 -27.84
C GLN A 589 -30.33 11.23 -27.31
N ASP A 590 -29.18 10.92 -27.91
CA ASP A 590 -27.89 11.49 -27.51
C ASP A 590 -27.65 12.86 -28.18
N PRO A 591 -27.67 13.97 -27.42
CA PRO A 591 -27.52 15.30 -27.99
C PRO A 591 -26.09 15.60 -28.46
N ASN A 592 -25.07 14.97 -27.87
CA ASN A 592 -23.67 15.19 -28.23
C ASN A 592 -23.34 14.46 -29.54
N LEU A 593 -23.79 13.21 -29.64
CA LEU A 593 -23.70 12.42 -30.87
C LEU A 593 -24.40 13.12 -32.03
N ARG A 594 -25.61 13.63 -31.82
CA ARG A 594 -26.37 14.37 -32.85
C ARG A 594 -25.65 15.63 -33.32
N LYS A 595 -25.03 16.40 -32.42
CA LYS A 595 -24.23 17.57 -32.79
C LYS A 595 -23.04 17.15 -33.66
N TRP A 596 -22.32 16.11 -33.26
CA TRP A 596 -21.18 15.62 -34.03
C TRP A 596 -21.60 15.08 -35.42
N ILE A 597 -22.66 14.28 -35.51
CA ILE A 597 -23.20 13.80 -36.79
C ILE A 597 -23.58 14.99 -37.68
N THR A 598 -24.28 15.97 -37.13
CA THR A 598 -24.83 17.10 -37.90
C THR A 598 -23.74 18.05 -38.40
N TYR A 599 -22.82 18.46 -37.52
CA TYR A 599 -21.84 19.50 -37.84
C TYR A 599 -20.53 18.95 -38.40
N THR A 600 -20.21 17.68 -38.15
CA THR A 600 -18.93 17.08 -38.57
C THR A 600 -19.16 16.03 -39.65
N LEU A 601 -19.84 14.93 -39.34
CA LEU A 601 -19.94 13.78 -40.25
C LEU A 601 -20.75 14.10 -41.52
N LEU A 602 -21.92 14.74 -41.38
CA LEU A 602 -22.76 15.12 -42.52
C LEU A 602 -22.12 16.21 -43.37
N SER A 603 -21.40 17.16 -42.76
CA SER A 603 -20.63 18.16 -43.52
C SER A 603 -19.58 17.48 -44.39
N TYR A 604 -18.87 16.49 -43.83
CA TYR A 604 -17.86 15.74 -44.57
C TYR A 604 -18.45 14.89 -45.69
N PHE A 605 -19.61 14.25 -45.48
CA PHE A 605 -20.32 13.51 -46.53
C PHE A 605 -20.83 14.42 -47.64
N LYS A 606 -21.30 15.62 -47.29
CA LYS A 606 -21.71 16.65 -48.27
C LYS A 606 -20.53 17.12 -49.13
N ASP A 607 -19.36 17.37 -48.52
CA ASP A 607 -18.14 17.73 -49.24
C ASP A 607 -17.69 16.64 -50.22
N LYS A 608 -17.98 15.37 -49.92
CA LYS A 608 -17.70 14.21 -50.79
C LYS A 608 -18.83 13.86 -51.75
N ARG A 609 -19.91 14.67 -51.80
CA ARG A 609 -21.10 14.49 -52.66
C ARG A 609 -21.83 13.15 -52.45
N LEU A 610 -21.86 12.64 -51.23
CA LEU A 610 -22.60 11.42 -50.88
C LEU A 610 -24.03 11.76 -50.47
N SER A 611 -25.01 10.99 -50.97
CA SER A 611 -26.39 11.09 -50.51
C SER A 611 -26.59 10.31 -49.21
N VAL A 612 -27.12 10.97 -48.18
CA VAL A 612 -27.22 10.41 -46.82
C VAL A 612 -28.65 10.46 -46.34
N PHE A 613 -29.16 9.32 -45.89
CA PHE A 613 -30.44 9.20 -45.21
C PHE A 613 -30.23 9.10 -43.69
N LEU A 614 -30.94 9.94 -42.95
CA LEU A 614 -30.90 10.00 -41.49
C LEU A 614 -32.34 9.94 -40.93
N PRO A 615 -32.73 8.87 -40.23
CA PRO A 615 -34.14 8.59 -39.90
C PRO A 615 -34.88 9.74 -39.19
N TYR A 616 -34.32 10.30 -38.12
CA TYR A 616 -34.96 11.41 -37.40
C TYR A 616 -35.04 12.73 -38.19
N ARG A 617 -34.33 12.86 -39.32
CA ARG A 617 -34.31 14.08 -40.15
C ARG A 617 -35.18 13.93 -41.39
N ASP A 618 -35.13 12.76 -42.02
CA ASP A 618 -35.64 12.55 -43.38
C ASP A 618 -36.95 11.74 -43.44
N CYS A 619 -37.35 11.11 -42.33
CA CYS A 619 -38.57 10.30 -42.26
C CYS A 619 -39.83 11.17 -42.39
N GLN A 620 -40.77 10.77 -43.25
CA GLN A 620 -41.97 11.56 -43.51
C GLN A 620 -43.03 11.39 -42.39
N PRO A 621 -43.69 12.48 -41.94
CA PRO A 621 -44.77 12.36 -40.97
C PRO A 621 -45.97 11.60 -41.58
N GLY A 622 -46.39 10.50 -40.94
CA GLY A 622 -47.62 9.76 -41.27
C GLY A 622 -47.43 8.38 -41.90
N THR A 623 -46.21 7.99 -42.26
CA THR A 623 -45.86 6.63 -42.70
C THR A 623 -45.45 5.73 -41.52
N PRO A 624 -45.77 4.43 -41.54
CA PRO A 624 -45.23 3.50 -40.55
C PRO A 624 -43.70 3.46 -40.62
N ARG A 625 -43.03 3.84 -39.53
CA ARG A 625 -41.57 3.97 -39.45
C ARG A 625 -40.82 2.67 -39.81
N GLU A 626 -41.40 1.50 -39.50
CA GLU A 626 -40.82 0.20 -39.88
C GLU A 626 -40.74 0.00 -41.39
N ASP A 627 -41.82 0.31 -42.11
CA ASP A 627 -41.87 0.17 -43.57
C ASP A 627 -40.89 1.12 -44.24
N GLU A 628 -40.77 2.33 -43.70
CA GLU A 628 -39.84 3.34 -44.20
C GLU A 628 -38.38 2.95 -43.94
N ILE A 629 -38.03 2.45 -42.75
CA ILE A 629 -36.69 1.90 -42.47
C ILE A 629 -36.36 0.76 -43.44
N ARG A 630 -37.28 -0.20 -43.61
CA ARG A 630 -37.09 -1.36 -44.49
C ARG A 630 -36.87 -0.94 -45.94
N GLU A 631 -37.69 -0.02 -46.46
CA GLU A 631 -37.60 0.44 -47.84
C GLU A 631 -36.36 1.31 -48.08
N THR A 632 -36.05 2.24 -47.18
CA THR A 632 -34.91 3.15 -47.32
C THR A 632 -33.57 2.43 -47.14
N MET A 633 -33.46 1.48 -46.20
CA MET A 633 -32.26 0.63 -46.07
C MET A 633 -32.04 -0.24 -47.32
N ALA A 634 -33.11 -0.80 -47.90
CA ALA A 634 -33.01 -1.58 -49.14
C ALA A 634 -32.54 -0.74 -50.33
N LYS A 635 -32.79 0.59 -50.31
CA LYS A 635 -32.31 1.56 -51.30
C LYS A 635 -30.95 2.19 -50.95
N SER A 636 -30.34 1.84 -49.81
CA SER A 636 -29.08 2.43 -49.34
C SER A 636 -27.88 1.51 -49.61
N ARG A 637 -26.74 2.03 -50.05
CA ARG A 637 -25.53 1.21 -50.32
C ARG A 637 -24.78 0.82 -49.06
N ASN A 638 -24.51 1.78 -48.18
CA ASN A 638 -23.73 1.57 -46.97
C ASN A 638 -24.58 1.85 -45.74
N MET A 639 -24.54 0.95 -44.76
CA MET A 639 -25.17 1.13 -43.46
C MET A 639 -24.10 1.51 -42.44
N VAL A 640 -24.09 2.77 -42.01
CA VAL A 640 -23.18 3.29 -40.99
C VAL A 640 -23.87 3.22 -39.63
N ILE A 641 -23.34 2.40 -38.73
CA ILE A 641 -23.87 2.18 -37.38
C ILE A 641 -22.95 2.88 -36.40
N ILE A 642 -23.50 3.77 -35.56
CA ILE A 642 -22.73 4.55 -34.59
C ILE A 642 -23.17 4.17 -33.17
N LEU A 643 -22.22 3.66 -32.39
CA LEU A 643 -22.45 3.09 -31.06
C LEU A 643 -22.05 4.07 -29.96
N SER A 644 -22.96 4.35 -29.01
CA SER A 644 -22.75 5.24 -27.85
C SER A 644 -23.20 4.60 -26.53
N GLU A 645 -22.61 5.00 -25.40
CA GLU A 645 -22.73 4.46 -24.03
C GLU A 645 -24.13 4.61 -23.45
N VAL A 646 -24.93 5.58 -23.93
CA VAL A 646 -26.36 5.73 -23.59
C VAL A 646 -27.23 4.67 -24.29
N CYS A 647 -26.66 3.51 -24.59
CA CYS A 647 -27.34 2.30 -25.03
C CYS A 647 -27.50 1.32 -23.87
N ASP A 648 -27.74 1.81 -22.66
CA ASP A 648 -28.37 0.97 -21.65
C ASP A 648 -29.85 0.82 -22.01
N ASP A 649 -30.24 -0.46 -22.06
CA ASP A 649 -31.55 -1.00 -22.32
C ASP A 649 -31.95 -1.18 -23.80
N ILE A 650 -32.11 -2.47 -24.14
CA ILE A 650 -32.70 -3.05 -25.35
C ILE A 650 -34.22 -2.74 -25.40
N SER A 651 -34.66 -1.62 -24.84
CA SER A 651 -36.05 -1.16 -24.75
C SER A 651 -36.41 -0.09 -25.80
N LYS A 652 -35.52 0.17 -26.78
CA LYS A 652 -35.87 0.94 -27.99
C LYS A 652 -36.07 0.00 -29.19
N PRO A 653 -37.31 -0.24 -29.64
CA PRO A 653 -37.59 -1.16 -30.75
C PRO A 653 -36.82 -0.83 -32.03
N TRP A 654 -36.61 0.46 -32.31
CA TRP A 654 -36.13 0.95 -33.60
C TRP A 654 -34.67 0.62 -33.89
N LEU A 655 -33.74 0.80 -32.94
CA LEU A 655 -32.32 0.53 -33.18
C LEU A 655 -32.08 -0.97 -33.43
N SER A 656 -32.71 -1.84 -32.65
CA SER A 656 -32.63 -3.30 -32.86
C SER A 656 -33.19 -3.74 -34.22
N LEU A 657 -34.24 -3.06 -34.68
CA LEU A 657 -34.88 -3.31 -35.97
C LEU A 657 -33.99 -2.85 -37.14
N GLU A 658 -33.39 -1.67 -37.02
CA GLU A 658 -32.41 -1.13 -37.97
C GLU A 658 -31.18 -2.04 -38.09
N LEU A 659 -30.61 -2.50 -36.98
CA LEU A 659 -29.48 -3.45 -36.97
C LEU A 659 -29.83 -4.76 -37.67
N ARG A 660 -31.04 -5.28 -37.44
CA ARG A 660 -31.53 -6.50 -38.09
C ARG A 660 -31.65 -6.32 -39.61
N TYR A 661 -32.24 -5.22 -40.07
CA TYR A 661 -32.37 -4.95 -41.52
C TYR A 661 -31.02 -4.64 -42.17
N ALA A 662 -30.10 -3.96 -41.48
CA ALA A 662 -28.74 -3.76 -41.95
C ALA A 662 -28.03 -5.10 -42.21
N TRP A 663 -28.10 -6.03 -41.24
CA TRP A 663 -27.53 -7.38 -41.40
C TRP A 663 -28.19 -8.18 -42.54
N LEU A 664 -29.51 -8.12 -42.68
CA LEU A 664 -30.23 -8.80 -43.76
C LEU A 664 -29.79 -8.31 -45.14
N ASN A 665 -29.65 -6.98 -45.32
CA ASN A 665 -29.18 -6.40 -46.57
C ASN A 665 -27.72 -6.77 -46.85
N TYR A 666 -26.85 -6.71 -45.84
CA TYR A 666 -25.44 -7.12 -45.95
C TYR A 666 -25.28 -8.60 -46.33
N ARG A 667 -26.10 -9.47 -45.73
CA ARG A 667 -26.06 -10.92 -45.97
C ARG A 667 -26.58 -11.30 -47.36
N ASN A 668 -27.64 -10.63 -47.81
CA ASN A 668 -28.35 -11.02 -49.03
C ASN A 668 -27.79 -10.36 -50.29
N ASP A 669 -27.16 -9.18 -50.20
CA ASP A 669 -26.58 -8.46 -51.33
C ASP A 669 -25.13 -8.08 -51.03
N TRP A 670 -24.22 -8.45 -51.93
CA TRP A 670 -22.78 -8.28 -51.70
C TRP A 670 -22.31 -6.85 -51.95
N ARG A 671 -23.13 -6.03 -52.63
CA ARG A 671 -22.86 -4.60 -52.85
C ARG A 671 -23.23 -3.74 -51.63
N ARG A 672 -23.86 -4.33 -50.61
CA ARG A 672 -24.23 -3.66 -49.37
C ARG A 672 -23.14 -3.85 -48.33
N ASN A 673 -22.75 -2.78 -47.67
CA ASN A 673 -21.69 -2.79 -46.67
C ASN A 673 -22.17 -2.26 -45.32
N ILE A 674 -21.56 -2.75 -44.24
CA ILE A 674 -21.79 -2.27 -42.87
C ILE A 674 -20.50 -1.64 -42.35
N VAL A 675 -20.59 -0.40 -41.87
CA VAL A 675 -19.48 0.33 -41.25
C VAL A 675 -19.86 0.64 -39.81
N ILE A 676 -19.05 0.21 -38.85
CA ILE A 676 -19.32 0.40 -37.42
C ILE A 676 -18.35 1.44 -36.85
N ILE A 677 -18.91 2.46 -36.21
CA ILE A 677 -18.17 3.52 -35.53
C ILE A 677 -18.45 3.40 -34.04
N ASN A 678 -17.40 3.17 -33.26
CA ASN A 678 -17.45 3.09 -31.81
C ASN A 678 -17.17 4.48 -31.22
N TYR A 679 -18.25 5.25 -30.98
CA TYR A 679 -18.17 6.66 -30.57
C TYR A 679 -17.69 6.79 -29.12
N ASP A 680 -18.20 5.94 -28.21
CA ASP A 680 -17.89 5.98 -26.78
C ASP A 680 -16.92 4.87 -26.32
N LEU A 681 -16.13 4.29 -27.24
CA LEU A 681 -15.08 3.30 -26.91
C LEU A 681 -15.60 2.07 -26.14
N LEU A 682 -16.79 1.58 -26.50
CA LEU A 682 -17.43 0.42 -25.88
C LEU A 682 -16.58 -0.86 -26.02
N GLU A 683 -16.65 -1.76 -25.04
CA GLU A 683 -16.02 -3.07 -25.10
C GLU A 683 -17.02 -4.17 -25.54
N THR A 684 -16.50 -5.32 -25.95
CA THR A 684 -17.35 -6.45 -26.40
C THR A 684 -18.34 -6.96 -25.35
N LYS A 685 -18.07 -6.73 -24.06
CA LYS A 685 -18.92 -7.12 -22.93
C LYS A 685 -20.18 -6.25 -22.83
N ASP A 686 -20.10 -4.99 -23.28
CA ASP A 686 -21.17 -3.99 -23.19
C ASP A 686 -22.19 -4.13 -24.34
N LEU A 687 -21.85 -4.92 -25.36
CA LEU A 687 -22.70 -5.17 -26.51
C LEU A 687 -23.68 -6.32 -26.23
N SER A 688 -24.89 -6.26 -26.77
CA SER A 688 -25.87 -7.35 -26.69
C SER A 688 -26.08 -8.06 -28.04
N ASP A 689 -26.00 -7.32 -29.15
CA ASP A 689 -26.21 -7.86 -30.50
C ASP A 689 -25.05 -8.76 -30.97
N LYS A 690 -25.42 -9.99 -31.38
CA LYS A 690 -24.47 -11.03 -31.79
C LYS A 690 -23.73 -10.72 -33.11
N TYR A 691 -24.31 -9.92 -34.00
CA TYR A 691 -23.70 -9.56 -35.27
C TYR A 691 -22.64 -8.49 -35.04
N ILE A 692 -22.96 -7.44 -34.27
CA ILE A 692 -21.99 -6.38 -33.91
C ILE A 692 -20.81 -6.98 -33.14
N LYS A 693 -21.05 -7.90 -32.19
CA LYS A 693 -19.98 -8.62 -31.48
C LYS A 693 -18.98 -9.31 -32.41
N ALA A 694 -19.47 -9.91 -33.49
CA ALA A 694 -18.59 -10.56 -34.48
C ALA A 694 -17.68 -9.55 -35.18
N PHE A 695 -18.19 -8.36 -35.55
CA PHE A 695 -17.37 -7.29 -36.13
C PHE A 695 -16.33 -6.72 -35.15
N PHE A 696 -16.68 -6.58 -33.86
CA PHE A 696 -15.74 -6.15 -32.82
C PHE A 696 -14.60 -7.16 -32.63
N ARG A 697 -14.92 -8.45 -32.51
CA ARG A 697 -13.90 -9.52 -32.33
C ARG A 697 -12.95 -9.64 -33.52
N LEU A 698 -13.42 -9.31 -34.72
CA LEU A 698 -12.61 -9.26 -35.93
C LEU A 698 -11.81 -7.96 -36.09
N GLY A 699 -11.91 -7.01 -35.15
CA GLY A 699 -11.22 -5.72 -35.22
C GLY A 699 -11.70 -4.82 -36.36
N LYS A 700 -12.95 -4.99 -36.83
CA LYS A 700 -13.52 -4.27 -37.98
C LYS A 700 -14.30 -2.99 -37.61
N CYS A 701 -14.12 -2.49 -36.40
CA CYS A 701 -14.77 -1.26 -35.92
C CYS A 701 -13.79 -0.07 -35.98
N ILE A 702 -14.33 1.13 -36.16
CA ILE A 702 -13.55 2.37 -36.11
C ILE A 702 -13.74 2.99 -34.72
N ASP A 703 -12.70 2.95 -33.90
CA ASP A 703 -12.71 3.55 -32.57
C ASP A 703 -12.36 5.03 -32.60
N PHE A 704 -13.02 5.81 -31.75
CA PHE A 704 -12.67 7.20 -31.42
C PHE A 704 -11.47 7.28 -30.46
N SER A 705 -10.40 6.50 -30.69
CA SER A 705 -9.19 6.61 -29.88
C SER A 705 -8.47 7.94 -30.22
N ASN A 706 -8.36 8.83 -29.24
CA ASN A 706 -7.60 10.09 -29.33
C ASN A 706 -6.20 9.80 -29.89
N TYR A 707 -5.85 10.28 -31.09
CA TYR A 707 -4.50 10.76 -31.51
C TYR A 707 -4.46 11.22 -32.98
N THR A 708 -5.48 10.97 -33.81
CA THR A 708 -5.63 11.62 -35.12
C THR A 708 -7.00 12.29 -35.24
N LYS A 709 -7.04 13.62 -35.23
CA LYS A 709 -8.24 14.49 -35.16
C LYS A 709 -9.24 14.40 -36.33
N ASP A 710 -9.29 13.32 -37.10
CA ASP A 710 -10.36 13.12 -38.08
C ASP A 710 -10.53 11.64 -38.44
N ILE A 711 -11.61 10.99 -37.98
CA ILE A 711 -11.95 9.60 -38.37
C ILE A 711 -12.63 9.53 -39.74
N ASN A 712 -13.08 10.69 -40.27
CA ASN A 712 -13.89 10.74 -41.48
C ASN A 712 -13.18 10.22 -42.75
N PRO A 713 -11.86 10.36 -42.95
CA PRO A 713 -11.16 9.75 -44.08
C PRO A 713 -11.27 8.22 -44.10
N LYS A 714 -11.16 7.57 -42.94
CA LYS A 714 -11.24 6.10 -42.78
C LYS A 714 -12.67 5.60 -42.99
N VAL A 715 -13.66 6.38 -42.56
CA VAL A 715 -15.08 6.10 -42.84
C VAL A 715 -15.36 6.17 -44.35
N ILE A 716 -14.86 7.19 -45.05
CA ILE A 716 -15.03 7.32 -46.50
C ILE A 716 -14.33 6.21 -47.28
N SER A 717 -13.14 5.77 -46.87
CA SER A 717 -12.46 4.66 -47.56
C SER A 717 -13.28 3.36 -47.51
N LEU A 718 -14.00 3.10 -46.41
CA LEU A 718 -14.84 1.91 -46.26
C LEU A 718 -16.20 2.03 -46.98
N ILE A 719 -16.68 3.25 -47.23
CA ILE A 719 -17.95 3.51 -47.96
C ILE A 719 -17.75 3.44 -49.49
N ARG A 720 -16.53 3.72 -49.96
CA ARG A 720 -16.16 3.71 -51.38
C ARG A 720 -15.64 2.37 -51.89
N HIS A 721 -15.17 1.51 -50.98
CA HIS A 721 -14.87 0.10 -51.25
C HIS A 721 -16.16 -0.71 -51.33
#